data_AF-A0A9F5IK87-F1
#
_entry.id   AF-A0A9F5IK87-F1
#
_cell.length_a   1.000
_cell.length_b   1.000
_cell.length_c   1.000
_cell.angle_alpha   90.00
_cell.angle_beta   90.00
_cell.angle_gamma   90.00
#
_symmetry.space_group_name_H-M   'P 1'
#
loop_
_entity.id
_entity.type
_entity.pdbx_description
1 polymer ?
#
loop_
_entity_poly.entity_id
_entity_poly.type
_entity_poly.pdbx_seq_one_letter_code
_entity_poly.pdbx_strand_id
1 'polypeptide(L)'
;MRHCNGLLEVLNKERGAFIKIREDHNAVSKSFRIRIQEMEKLFQAESRAEKVMALTHNLHTELLNHVEVLQVSMRSYRQYLEEALGKLRDSNTDFLKACRLFADGGNFSPEELEVFMKQLQKEHGRIDFVEGLIMIDMEKTETSYLEEATEIINKFESKFRYLAMDRVFLEKIQRFLTNIQVKIKTEVAKSNWQTQTLNSYLEKLIKRIDACAHPNVDKESITPERLYKFAKFVMEELKKRSKYLNCQLRVPEPETSSGPLATAQDSVTSTAPSDISLPESKVTVMGMEYTPLLNPSRMGKPAFDDASFYLIRNLTGYVRGRKMTEVQHEKDTVGSPGGDRGELSNQASPPLAGGVRRESLPGGQSNVPIKKSSSITKVSGSGTSIQKYTRLTKADRKLQIFGDKPKETDSDHFNGIVFNILWDNFDCIMNVAEEFYKKDKHQITKPECLQETYDQCIDALGQKMLLYLFQSDEYHIACISEFRVQLKKFEEELPHVVRLVIGKLLKDHEQLLAESTEQIRGHLQDQLQNWTAIKDQNMAKLHTSLGHPDNKPVLGALCQEEEKRQEEQIEGILICTNSLEVCVTECAQKFVSTLAACTENIFMELDNSLTIDDVQIGKTEKVREKTITLIRRKKAGLSLEVEEHKLVAERGSRTWPGIPQTTIASLPNQIIFQETAPVTTAKTTLGHVAAVEERDAVYVKFKETLEAEFARIKEENSAHLMKTQHWAHWWKKSVQKIKQLYL
;
A
#
# COMPACT_ATOMS: atom_id res chain seq x y z
N MET A 1 -41.93 56.99 75.64
CA MET A 1 -40.48 56.78 75.87
C MET A 1 -40.08 55.32 75.77
N ARG A 2 -40.04 54.52 76.86
CA ARG A 2 -39.45 53.15 76.83
C ARG A 2 -39.96 52.26 75.68
N HIS A 3 -41.28 52.21 75.45
CA HIS A 3 -41.89 51.46 74.34
C HIS A 3 -41.28 51.82 72.98
N CYS A 4 -41.32 53.11 72.60
CA CYS A 4 -40.79 53.60 71.33
C CYS A 4 -39.29 53.32 71.13
N ASN A 5 -38.49 53.32 72.19
CA ASN A 5 -37.08 52.94 72.10
C ASN A 5 -36.93 51.45 71.80
N GLY A 6 -37.72 50.58 72.44
CA GLY A 6 -37.76 49.14 72.16
C GLY A 6 -38.20 48.82 70.73
N LEU A 7 -39.17 49.56 70.17
CA LEU A 7 -39.52 49.46 68.74
C LEU A 7 -38.31 49.74 67.84
N LEU A 8 -37.54 50.78 68.19
CA LEU A 8 -36.37 51.25 67.44
C LEU A 8 -35.22 50.23 67.53
N GLU A 9 -35.04 49.58 68.68
CA GLU A 9 -34.12 48.45 68.87
C GLU A 9 -34.52 47.24 68.01
N VAL A 10 -35.80 46.87 67.95
CA VAL A 10 -36.30 45.78 67.09
C VAL A 10 -36.12 46.13 65.61
N LEU A 11 -36.46 47.34 65.16
CA LEU A 11 -36.25 47.76 63.77
C LEU A 11 -34.76 47.78 63.38
N ASN A 12 -33.86 48.07 64.31
CA ASN A 12 -32.42 47.93 64.09
C ASN A 12 -31.95 46.46 64.06
N LYS A 13 -32.55 45.59 64.89
CA LYS A 13 -32.32 44.13 64.85
C LYS A 13 -32.73 43.53 63.51
N GLU A 14 -33.89 43.88 62.96
CA GLU A 14 -34.34 43.32 61.66
C GLU A 14 -33.49 43.84 60.49
N ARG A 15 -33.01 45.10 60.56
CA ARG A 15 -31.96 45.59 59.64
C ARG A 15 -30.66 44.78 59.75
N GLY A 16 -30.26 44.39 60.96
CA GLY A 16 -29.13 43.48 61.19
C GLY A 16 -29.34 42.07 60.63
N ALA A 17 -30.56 41.53 60.75
CA ALA A 17 -30.93 40.23 60.19
C ALA A 17 -30.85 40.23 58.65
N PHE A 18 -31.34 41.29 57.99
CA PHE A 18 -31.20 41.45 56.54
C PHE A 18 -29.73 41.51 56.09
N ILE A 19 -28.89 42.26 56.81
CA ILE A 19 -27.44 42.33 56.52
C ILE A 19 -26.81 40.94 56.59
N LYS A 20 -27.12 40.15 57.63
CA LYS A 20 -26.60 38.78 57.78
C LYS A 20 -27.02 37.88 56.62
N ILE A 21 -28.30 37.91 56.20
CA ILE A 21 -28.77 37.07 55.09
C ILE A 21 -28.09 37.46 53.78
N ARG A 22 -27.81 38.75 53.56
CA ARG A 22 -27.00 39.21 52.43
C ARG A 22 -25.55 38.71 52.51
N GLU A 23 -24.96 38.55 53.70
CA GLU A 23 -23.64 37.93 53.89
C GLU A 23 -23.66 36.42 53.62
N ASP A 24 -24.68 35.71 54.12
CA ASP A 24 -24.91 34.27 53.87
C ASP A 24 -25.09 34.01 52.36
N HIS A 25 -25.87 34.84 51.65
CA HIS A 25 -26.04 34.76 50.19
C HIS A 25 -24.72 35.02 49.44
N ASN A 26 -23.94 36.01 49.88
CA ASN A 26 -22.59 36.24 49.33
C ASN A 26 -21.65 35.04 49.53
N ALA A 27 -21.81 34.25 50.60
CA ALA A 27 -21.07 33.01 50.79
C ALA A 27 -21.54 31.91 49.84
N VAL A 28 -22.85 31.75 49.62
CA VAL A 28 -23.42 30.80 48.64
C VAL A 28 -22.96 31.14 47.22
N SER A 29 -23.05 32.40 46.78
CA SER A 29 -22.61 32.82 45.43
C SER A 29 -21.10 32.73 45.22
N LYS A 30 -20.29 32.71 46.30
CA LYS A 30 -18.86 32.35 46.23
C LYS A 30 -18.65 30.84 46.07
N SER A 31 -19.38 30.01 46.81
CA SER A 31 -19.37 28.54 46.65
C SER A 31 -19.75 28.11 45.24
N PHE A 32 -20.77 28.75 44.65
CA PHE A 32 -21.19 28.54 43.27
C PHE A 32 -20.06 28.83 42.27
N ARG A 33 -19.44 30.02 42.35
CA ARG A 33 -18.31 30.39 41.45
C ARG A 33 -17.14 29.42 41.52
N ILE A 34 -16.80 28.91 42.72
CA ILE A 34 -15.74 27.92 42.90
C ILE A 34 -16.10 26.62 42.17
N ARG A 35 -17.33 26.11 42.34
CA ARG A 35 -17.79 24.89 41.62
C ARG A 35 -17.76 25.04 40.10
N ILE A 36 -18.20 26.17 39.55
CA ILE A 36 -18.14 26.43 38.10
C ILE A 36 -16.68 26.49 37.59
N GLN A 37 -15.74 27.06 38.37
CA GLN A 37 -14.31 27.06 38.05
C GLN A 37 -13.65 25.67 38.19
N GLU A 38 -14.15 24.81 39.08
CA GLU A 38 -13.72 23.41 39.18
C GLU A 38 -14.22 22.58 38.00
N MET A 39 -15.47 22.79 37.57
CA MET A 39 -16.00 22.20 36.34
C MET A 39 -15.15 22.58 35.12
N GLU A 40 -14.74 23.85 34.95
CA GLU A 40 -13.91 24.28 33.81
C GLU A 40 -12.62 23.44 33.64
N LYS A 41 -11.99 23.04 34.75
CA LYS A 41 -10.80 22.17 34.72
C LYS A 41 -11.12 20.77 34.20
N LEU A 42 -12.28 20.22 34.58
CA LEU A 42 -12.77 18.92 34.10
C LEU A 42 -13.13 18.97 32.60
N PHE A 43 -13.79 20.05 32.16
CA PHE A 43 -14.10 20.29 30.75
C PHE A 43 -12.82 20.35 29.89
N GLN A 44 -11.82 21.14 30.30
CA GLN A 44 -10.57 21.30 29.55
C GLN A 44 -9.76 19.99 29.44
N ALA A 45 -9.81 19.16 30.48
CA ALA A 45 -9.16 17.84 30.53
C ALA A 45 -9.93 16.76 29.74
N GLU A 46 -11.24 16.89 29.53
CA GLU A 46 -12.02 15.86 28.85
C GLU A 46 -11.77 15.84 27.33
N SER A 47 -11.74 14.62 26.81
CA SER A 47 -11.35 14.22 25.46
C SER A 47 -12.53 14.12 24.49
N ARG A 48 -13.68 13.62 24.95
CA ARG A 48 -14.84 13.26 24.11
C ARG A 48 -15.89 14.35 24.05
N ALA A 49 -16.32 14.72 22.85
CA ALA A 49 -17.39 15.70 22.61
C ALA A 49 -18.69 15.38 23.35
N GLU A 50 -19.12 14.11 23.35
CA GLU A 50 -20.37 13.66 24.01
C GLU A 50 -20.38 13.97 25.51
N LYS A 51 -19.23 13.78 26.18
CA LYS A 51 -19.08 14.07 27.60
C LYS A 51 -19.01 15.57 27.87
N VAL A 52 -18.36 16.34 27.01
CA VAL A 52 -18.36 17.82 27.09
C VAL A 52 -19.82 18.30 27.03
N MET A 53 -20.64 17.82 26.10
CA MET A 53 -22.06 18.18 26.06
C MET A 53 -22.86 17.73 27.30
N ALA A 54 -22.58 16.55 27.84
CA ALA A 54 -23.22 16.09 29.09
C ALA A 54 -22.82 16.96 30.30
N LEU A 55 -21.56 17.39 30.40
CA LEU A 55 -21.09 18.33 31.42
C LEU A 55 -21.75 19.71 31.28
N THR A 56 -22.05 20.16 30.05
CA THR A 56 -22.81 21.41 29.82
C THR A 56 -24.24 21.31 30.37
N HIS A 57 -24.89 20.14 30.33
CA HIS A 57 -26.19 19.97 30.99
C HIS A 57 -26.08 20.12 32.51
N ASN A 58 -25.06 19.52 33.13
CA ASN A 58 -24.81 19.67 34.58
C ASN A 58 -24.57 21.13 34.99
N LEU A 59 -24.00 21.96 34.10
CA LEU A 59 -23.80 23.39 34.31
C LEU A 59 -25.15 24.11 34.55
N HIS A 60 -26.16 23.75 33.76
CA HIS A 60 -27.52 24.28 33.91
C HIS A 60 -28.20 23.75 35.18
N THR A 61 -27.94 22.50 35.58
CA THR A 61 -28.41 21.95 36.86
C THR A 61 -27.87 22.75 38.05
N GLU A 62 -26.57 23.09 38.05
CA GLU A 62 -25.99 23.91 39.14
C GLU A 62 -26.52 25.35 39.17
N LEU A 63 -26.91 25.92 38.02
CA LEU A 63 -27.63 27.20 38.00
C LEU A 63 -28.99 27.08 38.71
N LEU A 64 -29.79 26.08 38.33
CA LEU A 64 -31.12 25.84 38.94
C LEU A 64 -31.01 25.62 40.45
N ASN A 65 -30.04 24.79 40.89
CA ASN A 65 -29.74 24.56 42.30
C ASN A 65 -29.38 25.86 43.04
N HIS A 66 -28.57 26.74 42.45
CA HIS A 66 -28.18 28.01 43.07
C HIS A 66 -29.37 28.98 43.19
N VAL A 67 -30.16 29.09 42.12
CA VAL A 67 -31.38 29.92 42.05
C VAL A 67 -32.39 29.48 43.11
N GLU A 68 -32.65 28.18 43.22
CA GLU A 68 -33.60 27.63 44.21
C GLU A 68 -33.18 27.95 45.65
N VAL A 69 -31.90 27.74 46.01
CA VAL A 69 -31.39 28.04 47.36
C VAL A 69 -31.55 29.52 47.73
N LEU A 70 -31.24 30.44 46.81
CA LEU A 70 -31.40 31.87 47.05
C LEU A 70 -32.89 32.26 47.20
N GLN A 71 -33.74 31.82 46.27
CA GLN A 71 -35.17 32.15 46.30
C GLN A 71 -35.89 31.55 47.52
N VAL A 72 -35.57 30.32 47.92
CA VAL A 72 -36.11 29.71 49.14
C VAL A 72 -35.71 30.54 50.36
N SER A 73 -34.45 30.96 50.44
CA SER A 73 -33.98 31.83 51.54
C SER A 73 -34.64 33.21 51.55
N MET A 74 -34.83 33.86 50.38
CA MET A 74 -35.57 35.13 50.28
C MET A 74 -37.04 34.96 50.70
N ARG A 75 -37.72 33.90 50.23
CA ARG A 75 -39.11 33.60 50.60
C ARG A 75 -39.26 33.35 52.11
N SER A 76 -38.35 32.58 52.71
CA SER A 76 -38.33 32.38 54.18
C SER A 76 -38.07 33.67 54.95
N TYR A 77 -37.19 34.55 54.47
CA TYR A 77 -36.95 35.83 55.13
C TYR A 77 -38.13 36.81 55.01
N ARG A 78 -38.77 36.87 53.83
CA ARG A 78 -39.98 37.67 53.61
C ARG A 78 -41.08 37.32 54.62
N GLN A 79 -41.36 36.03 54.81
CA GLN A 79 -42.32 35.56 55.82
C GLN A 79 -41.86 35.93 57.25
N TYR A 80 -40.60 35.69 57.60
CA TYR A 80 -40.07 36.03 58.93
C TYR A 80 -40.18 37.55 59.21
N LEU A 81 -39.92 38.41 58.23
CA LEU A 81 -40.01 39.86 58.34
C LEU A 81 -41.46 40.31 58.54
N GLU A 82 -42.38 39.79 57.72
CA GLU A 82 -43.82 40.04 57.83
C GLU A 82 -44.36 39.62 59.21
N GLU A 83 -43.96 38.44 59.70
CA GLU A 83 -44.28 37.98 61.04
C GLU A 83 -43.67 38.86 62.16
N ALA A 84 -42.43 39.30 62.01
CA ALA A 84 -41.72 40.10 63.02
C ALA A 84 -42.30 41.51 63.13
N LEU A 85 -42.59 42.15 61.99
CA LEU A 85 -43.18 43.49 61.93
C LEU A 85 -44.70 43.47 62.19
N GLY A 86 -45.40 42.37 61.88
CA GLY A 86 -46.76 42.10 62.35
C GLY A 86 -46.85 42.13 63.88
N LYS A 87 -46.02 41.33 64.57
CA LYS A 87 -45.91 41.32 66.04
C LYS A 87 -45.57 42.71 66.62
N LEU A 88 -44.84 43.55 65.86
CA LEU A 88 -44.50 44.92 66.23
C LEU A 88 -45.69 45.89 66.07
N ARG A 89 -46.52 45.72 65.03
CA ARG A 89 -47.81 46.41 64.83
C ARG A 89 -48.83 46.01 65.90
N ASP A 90 -48.89 44.73 66.26
CA ASP A 90 -49.73 44.22 67.35
C ASP A 90 -49.32 44.81 68.70
N SER A 91 -48.02 44.79 69.03
CA SER A 91 -47.49 45.38 70.27
C SER A 91 -47.79 46.89 70.38
N ASN A 92 -47.75 47.62 69.26
CA ASN A 92 -48.20 49.02 69.19
C ASN A 92 -49.70 49.17 69.47
N THR A 93 -50.51 48.27 68.93
CA THR A 93 -51.97 48.26 69.12
C THR A 93 -52.35 47.90 70.57
N ASP A 94 -51.63 46.97 71.19
CA ASP A 94 -51.84 46.57 72.59
C ASP A 94 -51.33 47.62 73.59
N PHE A 95 -50.26 48.35 73.25
CA PHE A 95 -49.85 49.53 74.03
C PHE A 95 -50.94 50.60 74.06
N LEU A 96 -51.63 50.85 72.94
CA LEU A 96 -52.80 51.75 72.92
C LEU A 96 -53.96 51.21 73.76
N LYS A 97 -54.30 49.91 73.68
CA LYS A 97 -55.36 49.28 74.50
C LYS A 97 -55.07 49.37 76.02
N ALA A 98 -53.79 49.43 76.41
CA ALA A 98 -53.37 49.61 77.80
C ALA A 98 -53.48 51.07 78.29
N CYS A 99 -53.47 52.06 77.39
CA CYS A 99 -53.54 53.48 77.74
C CYS A 99 -54.99 53.96 77.91
N ARG A 100 -55.63 53.58 79.03
CA ARG A 100 -57.00 53.99 79.38
C ARG A 100 -57.06 55.41 79.94
N LEU A 101 -58.15 56.13 79.61
CA LEU A 101 -58.46 57.45 80.17
C LEU A 101 -58.86 57.35 81.65
N PHE A 102 -58.68 58.43 82.41
CA PHE A 102 -59.19 58.53 83.79
C PHE A 102 -60.70 58.23 83.92
N ALA A 103 -61.50 58.55 82.89
CA ALA A 103 -62.93 58.24 82.83
C ALA A 103 -63.24 56.73 82.81
N ASP A 104 -62.32 55.91 82.27
CA ASP A 104 -62.45 54.45 82.14
C ASP A 104 -61.69 53.69 83.26
N GLY A 105 -61.38 54.38 84.37
CA GLY A 105 -60.56 53.86 85.46
C GLY A 105 -59.07 53.72 85.11
N GLY A 106 -58.58 54.51 84.15
CA GLY A 106 -57.19 54.56 83.71
C GLY A 106 -56.35 55.67 84.35
N ASN A 107 -55.17 55.90 83.76
CA ASN A 107 -54.10 56.76 84.33
C ASN A 107 -53.70 57.93 83.42
N PHE A 108 -54.43 58.19 82.33
CA PHE A 108 -54.04 59.18 81.31
C PHE A 108 -55.12 60.24 81.06
N SER A 109 -54.71 61.48 80.81
CA SER A 109 -55.60 62.53 80.30
C SER A 109 -55.89 62.35 78.79
N PRO A 110 -56.98 62.95 78.26
CA PRO A 110 -57.24 62.97 76.82
C PRO A 110 -56.09 63.57 76.01
N GLU A 111 -55.48 64.65 76.51
CA GLU A 111 -54.39 65.38 75.87
C GLU A 111 -53.09 64.56 75.87
N GLU A 112 -52.78 63.87 76.98
CA GLU A 112 -51.66 62.94 77.06
C GLU A 112 -51.84 61.76 76.10
N LEU A 113 -53.05 61.20 76.04
CA LEU A 113 -53.37 60.10 75.13
C LEU A 113 -53.24 60.52 73.66
N GLU A 114 -53.67 61.73 73.30
CA GLU A 114 -53.52 62.26 71.93
C GLU A 114 -52.03 62.44 71.56
N VAL A 115 -51.18 62.86 72.50
CA VAL A 115 -49.72 62.93 72.30
C VAL A 115 -49.13 61.53 72.10
N PHE A 116 -49.54 60.52 72.88
CA PHE A 116 -49.11 59.14 72.66
C PHE A 116 -49.60 58.58 71.32
N MET A 117 -50.85 58.84 70.91
CA MET A 117 -51.38 58.44 69.60
C MET A 117 -50.56 59.05 68.46
N LYS A 118 -50.27 60.36 68.48
CA LYS A 118 -49.46 61.02 67.45
C LYS A 118 -48.04 60.45 67.35
N GLN A 119 -47.40 60.18 68.50
CA GLN A 119 -46.06 59.60 68.51
C GLN A 119 -46.06 58.12 68.10
N LEU A 120 -47.11 57.34 68.40
CA LEU A 120 -47.20 55.93 68.03
C LEU A 120 -47.63 55.73 66.58
N GLN A 121 -48.47 56.61 66.02
CA GLN A 121 -48.76 56.69 64.58
C GLN A 121 -47.50 57.02 63.77
N LYS A 122 -46.63 57.89 64.31
CA LYS A 122 -45.31 58.19 63.73
C LYS A 122 -44.37 56.97 63.74
N GLU A 123 -44.35 56.18 64.81
CA GLU A 123 -43.56 54.94 64.81
C GLU A 123 -44.22 53.82 63.96
N HIS A 124 -45.55 53.81 63.76
CA HIS A 124 -46.22 52.90 62.81
C HIS A 124 -45.75 53.19 61.37
N GLY A 125 -45.84 54.44 60.91
CA GLY A 125 -45.32 54.84 59.60
C GLY A 125 -43.79 54.64 59.46
N ARG A 126 -43.06 54.54 60.57
CA ARG A 126 -41.65 54.16 60.59
C ARG A 126 -41.43 52.65 60.41
N ILE A 127 -42.31 51.81 60.95
CA ILE A 127 -42.32 50.36 60.69
C ILE A 127 -42.54 50.15 59.18
N ASP A 128 -43.58 50.75 58.62
CA ASP A 128 -43.93 50.63 57.20
C ASP A 128 -42.79 51.13 56.29
N PHE A 129 -42.14 52.24 56.66
CA PHE A 129 -40.97 52.77 55.94
C PHE A 129 -39.74 51.85 56.02
N VAL A 130 -39.49 51.21 57.16
CA VAL A 130 -38.37 50.26 57.30
C VAL A 130 -38.67 48.94 56.58
N GLU A 131 -39.92 48.45 56.62
CA GLU A 131 -40.39 47.30 55.86
C GLU A 131 -40.23 47.53 54.36
N GLY A 132 -40.74 48.66 53.84
CA GLY A 132 -40.62 49.04 52.44
C GLY A 132 -39.17 49.16 51.97
N LEU A 133 -38.28 49.75 52.78
CA LEU A 133 -36.85 49.80 52.48
C LEU A 133 -36.22 48.40 52.40
N ILE A 134 -36.48 47.53 53.38
CA ILE A 134 -35.93 46.16 53.40
C ILE A 134 -36.49 45.35 52.22
N MET A 135 -37.77 45.48 51.89
CA MET A 135 -38.40 44.81 50.76
C MET A 135 -37.80 45.24 49.41
N ILE A 136 -37.62 46.54 49.19
CA ILE A 136 -37.00 47.09 47.98
C ILE A 136 -35.55 46.64 47.84
N ASP A 137 -34.75 46.72 48.91
CA ASP A 137 -33.37 46.24 48.89
C ASP A 137 -33.32 44.71 48.69
N MET A 138 -34.25 43.95 49.28
CA MET A 138 -34.32 42.49 49.13
C MET A 138 -34.60 42.09 47.68
N GLU A 139 -35.65 42.63 47.04
CA GLU A 139 -35.98 42.36 45.64
C GLU A 139 -34.84 42.77 44.68
N LYS A 140 -34.17 43.89 44.99
CA LYS A 140 -32.98 44.34 44.27
C LYS A 140 -31.78 43.41 44.46
N THR A 141 -31.58 42.83 45.65
CA THR A 141 -30.53 41.81 45.85
C THR A 141 -30.88 40.47 45.19
N GLU A 142 -32.15 40.06 45.21
CA GLU A 142 -32.61 38.83 44.54
C GLU A 142 -32.38 38.92 43.04
N THR A 143 -32.89 39.97 42.39
CA THR A 143 -32.63 40.23 40.95
C THR A 143 -31.14 40.31 40.62
N SER A 144 -30.36 41.06 41.40
CA SER A 144 -28.91 41.18 41.19
C SER A 144 -28.15 39.86 41.29
N TYR A 145 -28.53 38.94 42.20
CA TYR A 145 -27.89 37.63 42.29
C TYR A 145 -28.34 36.68 41.16
N LEU A 146 -29.60 36.75 40.73
CA LEU A 146 -30.12 35.95 39.61
C LEU A 146 -29.47 36.36 38.28
N GLU A 147 -29.33 37.67 38.05
CA GLU A 147 -28.60 38.24 36.91
C GLU A 147 -27.13 37.80 36.93
N GLU A 148 -26.44 37.95 38.07
CA GLU A 148 -25.02 37.58 38.18
C GLU A 148 -24.79 36.06 37.98
N ALA A 149 -25.61 35.21 38.59
CA ALA A 149 -25.51 33.75 38.42
C ALA A 149 -25.73 33.34 36.95
N THR A 150 -26.69 33.97 36.28
CA THR A 150 -26.99 33.72 34.86
C THR A 150 -25.87 34.23 33.95
N GLU A 151 -25.31 35.42 34.22
CA GLU A 151 -24.22 36.00 33.44
C GLU A 151 -22.92 35.19 33.56
N ILE A 152 -22.63 34.63 34.76
CA ILE A 152 -21.56 33.65 34.97
C ILE A 152 -21.80 32.44 34.05
N ILE A 153 -22.97 31.80 34.13
CA ILE A 153 -23.26 30.55 33.41
C ILE A 153 -23.15 30.76 31.89
N ASN A 154 -23.73 31.83 31.36
CA ASN A 154 -23.64 32.16 29.93
C ASN A 154 -22.19 32.32 29.43
N LYS A 155 -21.28 32.88 30.25
CA LYS A 155 -19.84 33.00 29.94
C LYS A 155 -19.10 31.67 29.96
N PHE A 156 -19.59 30.68 30.71
CA PHE A 156 -19.01 29.33 30.73
C PHE A 156 -19.63 28.41 29.67
N GLU A 157 -20.95 28.44 29.49
CA GLU A 157 -21.66 27.67 28.47
C GLU A 157 -21.17 28.00 27.06
N SER A 158 -20.97 29.29 26.74
CA SER A 158 -20.43 29.72 25.44
C SER A 158 -19.02 29.15 25.19
N LYS A 159 -18.11 29.21 26.16
CA LYS A 159 -16.78 28.54 26.08
C LYS A 159 -16.91 27.04 25.84
N PHE A 160 -17.77 26.35 26.59
CA PHE A 160 -17.90 24.90 26.49
C PHE A 160 -18.60 24.45 25.21
N ARG A 161 -19.50 25.27 24.65
CA ARG A 161 -20.09 25.06 23.31
C ARG A 161 -19.00 25.07 22.23
N TYR A 162 -18.08 26.04 22.29
CA TYR A 162 -16.95 26.11 21.35
C TYR A 162 -15.98 24.94 21.53
N LEU A 163 -15.63 24.58 22.78
CA LEU A 163 -14.83 23.39 23.06
C LEU A 163 -15.49 22.09 22.54
N ALA A 164 -16.81 21.95 22.68
CA ALA A 164 -17.55 20.82 22.11
C ALA A 164 -17.48 20.78 20.58
N MET A 165 -17.63 21.94 19.93
CA MET A 165 -17.55 22.06 18.47
C MET A 165 -16.16 21.71 17.93
N ASP A 166 -15.09 22.21 18.57
CA ASP A 166 -13.70 21.83 18.28
C ASP A 166 -13.52 20.30 18.38
N ARG A 167 -13.99 19.68 19.48
CA ARG A 167 -13.89 18.22 19.68
C ARG A 167 -14.66 17.44 18.62
N VAL A 168 -15.91 17.79 18.31
CA VAL A 168 -16.70 17.13 17.24
C VAL A 168 -16.01 17.21 15.89
N PHE A 169 -15.39 18.35 15.56
CA PHE A 169 -14.65 18.49 14.31
C PHE A 169 -13.41 17.59 14.27
N LEU A 170 -12.58 17.62 15.32
CA LEU A 170 -11.38 16.78 15.42
C LEU A 170 -11.71 15.28 15.39
N GLU A 171 -12.74 14.83 16.10
CA GLU A 171 -13.22 13.44 16.07
C GLU A 171 -13.66 13.01 14.65
N LYS A 172 -14.36 13.88 13.91
CA LYS A 172 -14.73 13.63 12.51
C LYS A 172 -13.50 13.51 11.60
N ILE A 173 -12.56 14.46 11.67
CA ILE A 173 -11.34 14.45 10.85
C ILE A 173 -10.48 13.21 11.17
N GLN A 174 -10.32 12.86 12.44
CA GLN A 174 -9.62 11.64 12.86
C GLN A 174 -10.29 10.38 12.27
N ARG A 175 -11.63 10.32 12.23
CA ARG A 175 -12.37 9.20 11.63
C ARG A 175 -12.15 9.11 10.11
N PHE A 176 -12.08 10.22 9.38
CA PHE A 176 -11.73 10.21 7.95
C PHE A 176 -10.28 9.75 7.73
N LEU A 177 -9.32 10.29 8.47
CA LEU A 177 -7.90 9.88 8.38
C LEU A 177 -7.72 8.39 8.68
N THR A 178 -8.43 7.85 9.67
CA THR A 178 -8.40 6.42 10.02
C THR A 178 -9.00 5.56 8.90
N ASN A 179 -10.12 5.98 8.29
CA ASN A 179 -10.73 5.28 7.16
C ASN A 179 -9.80 5.25 5.93
N ILE A 180 -9.17 6.38 5.59
CA ILE A 180 -8.15 6.49 4.55
C ILE A 180 -6.99 5.52 4.81
N GLN A 181 -6.44 5.52 6.03
CA GLN A 181 -5.37 4.58 6.40
C GLN A 181 -5.79 3.11 6.27
N VAL A 182 -7.03 2.75 6.64
CA VAL A 182 -7.54 1.37 6.50
C VAL A 182 -7.66 0.98 5.02
N LYS A 183 -8.15 1.88 4.15
CA LYS A 183 -8.20 1.64 2.69
C LYS A 183 -6.81 1.41 2.10
N ILE A 184 -5.83 2.26 2.44
CA ILE A 184 -4.43 2.11 1.99
C ILE A 184 -3.81 0.81 2.54
N LYS A 185 -3.96 0.51 3.83
CA LYS A 185 -3.50 -0.76 4.44
C LYS A 185 -4.15 -1.98 3.77
N THR A 186 -5.39 -1.88 3.29
CA THR A 186 -6.07 -2.96 2.55
C THR A 186 -5.44 -3.19 1.17
N GLU A 187 -5.16 -2.13 0.42
CA GLU A 187 -4.51 -2.23 -0.89
C GLU A 187 -3.05 -2.70 -0.78
N VAL A 188 -2.33 -2.26 0.27
CA VAL A 188 -1.02 -2.81 0.66
C VAL A 188 -1.12 -4.32 0.94
N ALA A 189 -2.12 -4.79 1.70
CA ALA A 189 -2.31 -6.22 1.96
C ALA A 189 -2.60 -7.02 0.69
N LYS A 190 -3.41 -6.48 -0.23
CA LYS A 190 -3.68 -7.05 -1.57
C LYS A 190 -2.40 -7.16 -2.42
N SER A 191 -1.54 -6.13 -2.40
CA SER A 191 -0.24 -6.16 -3.08
C SER A 191 0.69 -7.24 -2.48
N ASN A 192 0.78 -7.35 -1.16
CA ASN A 192 1.56 -8.40 -0.48
C ASN A 192 1.05 -9.81 -0.80
N TRP A 193 -0.27 -9.99 -0.90
CA TRP A 193 -0.86 -11.28 -1.26
C TRP A 193 -0.51 -11.72 -2.70
N GLN A 194 -0.45 -10.78 -3.66
CA GLN A 194 0.05 -11.08 -5.01
C GLN A 194 1.52 -11.55 -4.98
N THR A 195 2.39 -10.84 -4.22
CA THR A 195 3.79 -11.26 -4.00
C THR A 195 3.87 -12.69 -3.46
N GLN A 196 3.14 -13.01 -2.39
CA GLN A 196 3.17 -14.34 -1.78
C GLN A 196 2.66 -15.43 -2.74
N THR A 197 1.61 -15.12 -3.49
CA THR A 197 1.03 -16.01 -4.51
C THR A 197 2.07 -16.32 -5.61
N LEU A 198 2.76 -15.31 -6.14
CA LEU A 198 3.86 -15.51 -7.11
C LEU A 198 5.01 -16.35 -6.53
N ASN A 199 5.45 -16.08 -5.30
CA ASN A 199 6.48 -16.90 -4.65
C ASN A 199 6.06 -18.38 -4.59
N SER A 200 4.81 -18.67 -4.23
CA SER A 200 4.29 -20.04 -4.20
C SER A 200 4.28 -20.72 -5.58
N TYR A 201 3.99 -19.96 -6.65
CA TYR A 201 4.03 -20.47 -8.02
C TYR A 201 5.47 -20.72 -8.52
N LEU A 202 6.41 -19.84 -8.17
CA LEU A 202 7.84 -20.02 -8.50
C LEU A 202 8.46 -21.21 -7.77
N GLU A 203 8.15 -21.40 -6.48
CA GLU A 203 8.55 -22.62 -5.77
C GLU A 203 7.93 -23.88 -6.36
N LYS A 204 6.65 -23.82 -6.75
CA LYS A 204 5.97 -24.95 -7.41
C LYS A 204 6.55 -25.23 -8.80
N LEU A 205 7.03 -24.21 -9.51
CA LEU A 205 7.72 -24.38 -10.79
C LEU A 205 9.02 -25.16 -10.60
N ILE A 206 9.88 -24.74 -9.67
CA ILE A 206 11.15 -25.41 -9.34
C ILE A 206 10.94 -26.86 -8.92
N LYS A 207 9.98 -27.11 -8.00
CA LYS A 207 9.62 -28.47 -7.55
C LYS A 207 9.13 -29.35 -8.72
N ARG A 208 8.48 -28.76 -9.73
CA ARG A 208 8.01 -29.47 -10.94
C ARG A 208 9.09 -29.64 -12.00
N ILE A 209 10.07 -28.73 -12.11
CA ILE A 209 11.27 -28.90 -12.95
C ILE A 209 12.04 -30.15 -12.45
N ASP A 210 12.34 -30.21 -11.15
CA ASP A 210 13.04 -31.35 -10.55
C ASP A 210 12.22 -32.66 -10.61
N ALA A 211 10.89 -32.61 -10.43
CA ALA A 211 10.05 -33.80 -10.59
C ALA A 211 10.00 -34.33 -12.04
N CYS A 212 10.18 -33.46 -13.03
CA CYS A 212 10.20 -33.82 -14.45
C CYS A 212 11.59 -34.31 -14.90
N ALA A 213 12.66 -33.66 -14.42
CA ALA A 213 14.05 -34.05 -14.69
C ALA A 213 14.46 -35.33 -13.96
N HIS A 214 14.02 -35.50 -12.70
CA HIS A 214 14.34 -36.63 -11.84
C HIS A 214 13.07 -37.25 -11.25
N PRO A 215 12.30 -38.05 -12.03
CA PRO A 215 11.10 -38.72 -11.55
C PRO A 215 11.39 -39.65 -10.38
N ASN A 216 10.53 -39.62 -9.36
CA ASN A 216 10.55 -40.53 -8.22
C ASN A 216 9.10 -40.78 -7.75
N VAL A 217 8.86 -41.90 -7.07
CA VAL A 217 7.54 -42.32 -6.56
C VAL A 217 6.93 -41.27 -5.61
N ASP A 218 7.78 -40.57 -4.84
CA ASP A 218 7.35 -39.54 -3.88
C ASP A 218 7.08 -38.15 -4.51
N LYS A 219 7.30 -37.98 -5.82
CA LYS A 219 7.18 -36.68 -6.53
C LYS A 219 5.90 -36.60 -7.39
N GLU A 220 5.49 -35.37 -7.70
CA GLU A 220 4.36 -35.13 -8.62
C GLU A 220 4.72 -35.62 -10.04
N SER A 221 4.05 -36.67 -10.52
CA SER A 221 4.21 -37.16 -11.89
C SER A 221 3.75 -36.11 -12.91
N ILE A 222 4.72 -35.46 -13.57
CA ILE A 222 4.49 -34.34 -14.49
C ILE A 222 5.29 -34.53 -15.79
N THR A 223 4.60 -34.34 -16.92
CA THR A 223 5.20 -34.39 -18.25
C THR A 223 5.73 -33.00 -18.67
N PRO A 224 6.72 -32.92 -19.57
CA PRO A 224 7.27 -31.64 -20.04
C PRO A 224 6.22 -30.68 -20.60
N GLU A 225 5.21 -31.16 -21.31
CA GLU A 225 4.12 -30.33 -21.84
C GLU A 225 3.21 -29.78 -20.72
N ARG A 226 3.01 -30.52 -19.62
CA ARG A 226 2.30 -30.03 -18.43
C ARG A 226 3.14 -29.01 -17.65
N LEU A 227 4.46 -29.23 -17.56
CA LEU A 227 5.42 -28.29 -16.98
C LEU A 227 5.44 -26.97 -17.77
N TYR A 228 5.52 -27.04 -19.11
CA TYR A 228 5.54 -25.86 -19.98
C TYR A 228 4.22 -25.07 -19.94
N LYS A 229 3.07 -25.76 -19.94
CA LYS A 229 1.76 -25.11 -19.70
C LYS A 229 1.70 -24.39 -18.35
N PHE A 230 2.34 -24.94 -17.31
CA PHE A 230 2.45 -24.25 -16.02
C PHE A 230 3.42 -23.06 -16.07
N ALA A 231 4.53 -23.15 -16.80
CA ALA A 231 5.46 -22.03 -16.99
C ALA A 231 4.78 -20.84 -17.72
N LYS A 232 3.98 -21.10 -18.77
CA LYS A 232 3.15 -20.08 -19.44
C LYS A 232 2.13 -19.43 -18.50
N PHE A 233 1.50 -20.20 -17.61
CA PHE A 233 0.62 -19.64 -16.57
C PHE A 233 1.39 -18.67 -15.65
N VAL A 234 2.61 -19.03 -15.21
CA VAL A 234 3.46 -18.14 -14.40
C VAL A 234 3.85 -16.87 -15.16
N MET A 235 4.15 -16.95 -16.47
CA MET A 235 4.39 -15.77 -17.32
C MET A 235 3.22 -14.78 -17.31
N GLU A 236 1.98 -15.27 -17.40
CA GLU A 236 0.79 -14.41 -17.37
C GLU A 236 0.53 -13.80 -15.98
N GLU A 237 0.79 -14.51 -14.89
CA GLU A 237 0.69 -13.93 -13.54
C GLU A 237 1.79 -12.86 -13.29
N LEU A 238 3.00 -13.06 -13.82
CA LEU A 238 4.06 -12.05 -13.79
C LEU A 238 3.67 -10.80 -14.62
N LYS A 239 3.05 -10.97 -15.80
CA LYS A 239 2.49 -9.85 -16.58
C LYS A 239 1.39 -9.10 -15.82
N LYS A 240 0.47 -9.81 -15.16
CA LYS A 240 -0.59 -9.19 -14.32
C LYS A 240 0.00 -8.36 -13.18
N ARG A 241 0.97 -8.91 -12.44
CA ARG A 241 1.69 -8.18 -11.37
C ARG A 241 2.40 -6.94 -11.92
N SER A 242 3.06 -7.06 -13.07
CA SER A 242 3.75 -5.96 -13.74
C SER A 242 2.82 -4.82 -14.15
N LYS A 243 1.62 -5.13 -14.65
CA LYS A 243 0.57 -4.15 -14.96
C LYS A 243 0.02 -3.48 -13.69
N TYR A 244 -0.29 -4.26 -12.66
CA TYR A 244 -0.78 -3.75 -11.37
C TYR A 244 0.23 -2.82 -10.67
N LEU A 245 1.52 -3.10 -10.78
CA LEU A 245 2.59 -2.21 -10.29
C LEU A 245 2.92 -1.06 -11.27
N ASN A 246 2.29 -0.99 -12.45
CA ASN A 246 2.59 -0.01 -13.52
C ASN A 246 4.10 0.15 -13.79
N CYS A 247 4.83 -0.96 -13.71
CA CYS A 247 6.29 -0.95 -13.56
C CYS A 247 7.04 -1.27 -14.86
N GLN A 248 6.35 -1.38 -15.99
CA GLN A 248 6.98 -1.61 -17.29
C GLN A 248 7.69 -0.34 -17.76
N LEU A 249 8.81 -0.48 -18.46
CA LEU A 249 9.39 0.62 -19.22
C LEU A 249 8.49 0.87 -20.44
N ARG A 250 8.05 2.10 -20.65
CA ARG A 250 7.51 2.49 -21.95
C ARG A 250 8.65 2.45 -22.95
N VAL A 251 8.48 1.66 -24.01
CA VAL A 251 9.23 1.85 -25.25
C VAL A 251 8.99 3.30 -25.70
N PRO A 252 10.02 4.09 -26.00
CA PRO A 252 9.84 5.37 -26.65
C PRO A 252 9.27 5.12 -28.05
N GLU A 253 7.99 5.40 -28.25
CA GLU A 253 7.47 5.55 -29.61
C GLU A 253 8.23 6.71 -30.27
N PRO A 254 8.76 6.54 -31.50
CA PRO A 254 9.47 7.61 -32.17
C PRO A 254 8.47 8.71 -32.54
N GLU A 255 8.45 9.79 -31.77
CA GLU A 255 7.64 10.97 -32.07
C GLU A 255 7.98 11.47 -33.47
N THR A 256 7.05 11.33 -34.42
CA THR A 256 7.22 11.78 -35.81
C THR A 256 7.04 13.29 -35.90
N SER A 257 7.92 14.05 -35.25
CA SER A 257 7.96 15.50 -35.27
C SER A 257 8.53 16.02 -36.60
N SER A 258 7.65 16.35 -37.54
CA SER A 258 8.02 17.02 -38.79
C SER A 258 8.32 18.51 -38.57
N GLY A 259 9.58 18.84 -38.32
CA GLY A 259 10.08 20.22 -38.14
C GLY A 259 11.56 20.34 -38.54
N PRO A 260 12.00 21.44 -39.18
CA PRO A 260 13.25 21.43 -39.95
C PRO A 260 14.53 21.78 -39.15
N LEU A 261 15.62 21.17 -39.64
CA LEU A 261 17.03 21.40 -39.39
C LEU A 261 17.44 22.85 -39.05
N ALA A 262 18.18 23.04 -37.95
CA ALA A 262 18.96 24.23 -37.67
C ALA A 262 20.36 23.87 -37.12
N THR A 263 21.37 24.49 -37.73
CA THR A 263 22.83 24.32 -37.53
C THR A 263 23.35 24.33 -36.09
N ALA A 264 24.35 23.49 -35.81
CA ALA A 264 25.22 23.61 -34.64
C ALA A 264 26.34 24.66 -34.85
N GLN A 265 26.70 25.39 -33.78
CA GLN A 265 28.00 26.06 -33.58
C GLN A 265 28.32 26.11 -32.08
N ASP A 266 29.60 26.32 -31.75
CA ASP A 266 30.20 25.93 -30.48
C ASP A 266 30.36 27.03 -29.40
N SER A 267 30.57 26.54 -28.17
CA SER A 267 31.61 27.01 -27.22
C SER A 267 31.40 28.23 -26.29
N VAL A 268 31.52 27.91 -24.97
CA VAL A 268 32.54 28.44 -24.02
C VAL A 268 32.15 29.52 -22.98
N THR A 269 32.22 29.10 -21.70
CA THR A 269 32.39 29.88 -20.43
C THR A 269 31.27 30.84 -19.96
N SER A 270 31.07 31.14 -18.66
CA SER A 270 31.81 30.74 -17.44
C SER A 270 30.95 30.69 -16.16
N THR A 271 31.48 30.04 -15.12
CA THR A 271 31.28 30.24 -13.65
C THR A 271 29.86 30.32 -13.02
N ALA A 272 29.66 29.43 -12.04
CA ALA A 272 28.72 29.54 -10.91
C ALA A 272 29.26 30.54 -9.84
N PRO A 273 28.65 30.75 -8.63
CA PRO A 273 27.52 30.04 -8.01
C PRO A 273 26.46 30.91 -7.29
N SER A 274 25.47 30.24 -6.69
CA SER A 274 24.77 30.71 -5.48
C SER A 274 24.30 29.51 -4.67
N ASP A 275 24.86 29.32 -3.48
CA ASP A 275 24.44 28.25 -2.56
C ASP A 275 23.08 28.57 -1.92
N ILE A 276 22.17 27.60 -1.94
CA ILE A 276 21.08 27.52 -0.96
C ILE A 276 21.13 26.12 -0.34
N SER A 277 21.82 26.01 0.79
CA SER A 277 21.80 24.82 1.63
C SER A 277 20.44 24.69 2.31
N LEU A 278 19.58 23.80 1.81
CA LEU A 278 18.41 23.35 2.58
C LEU A 278 18.89 22.42 3.71
N PRO A 279 18.59 22.71 4.98
CA PRO A 279 18.91 21.80 6.09
C PRO A 279 18.00 20.58 6.08
N GLU A 280 18.44 19.49 6.71
CA GLU A 280 17.60 18.31 7.00
C GLU A 280 16.47 18.69 7.96
N SER A 281 15.36 19.18 7.41
CA SER A 281 14.19 19.58 8.19
C SER A 281 13.42 18.33 8.63
N LYS A 282 13.40 18.08 9.95
CA LYS A 282 12.39 17.21 10.57
C LYS A 282 11.02 17.90 10.42
N VAL A 283 10.35 17.66 9.30
CA VAL A 283 9.02 18.22 9.00
C VAL A 283 8.07 17.85 10.14
N THR A 284 7.59 18.87 10.86
CA THR A 284 6.77 18.68 12.07
C THR A 284 5.39 19.28 11.82
N VAL A 285 4.45 18.47 11.32
CA VAL A 285 3.05 18.89 11.12
C VAL A 285 2.28 18.65 12.42
N MET A 286 1.82 19.73 13.05
CA MET A 286 1.09 19.72 14.33
C MET A 286 1.83 18.98 15.48
N GLY A 287 3.11 19.30 15.67
CA GLY A 287 3.85 18.97 16.90
C GLY A 287 4.30 17.51 17.08
N MET A 288 4.33 16.70 16.01
CA MET A 288 4.71 15.28 16.10
C MET A 288 5.89 14.92 15.19
N GLU A 289 6.81 14.09 15.71
CA GLU A 289 7.90 13.50 14.91
C GLU A 289 7.41 12.43 13.93
N TYR A 290 8.12 12.26 12.82
CA TYR A 290 7.82 11.26 11.80
C TYR A 290 8.10 9.84 12.28
N THR A 291 7.21 8.91 11.92
CA THR A 291 7.46 7.46 12.00
C THR A 291 6.93 6.79 10.72
N PRO A 292 7.72 5.95 10.02
CA PRO A 292 7.24 5.27 8.81
C PRO A 292 6.08 4.30 9.12
N LEU A 293 4.93 4.50 8.49
CA LEU A 293 3.73 3.66 8.68
C LEU A 293 3.77 2.36 7.86
N LEU A 294 4.56 2.33 6.78
CA LEU A 294 4.73 1.19 5.88
C LEU A 294 6.19 0.75 5.95
N ASN A 295 6.47 -0.35 6.66
CA ASN A 295 7.81 -0.89 6.81
C ASN A 295 7.83 -2.36 6.34
N PRO A 296 8.54 -2.70 5.24
CA PRO A 296 8.50 -4.03 4.63
C PRO A 296 8.94 -5.19 5.54
N SER A 297 9.75 -4.93 6.58
CA SER A 297 10.49 -5.99 7.28
C SER A 297 9.82 -6.58 8.54
N ARG A 298 8.57 -6.19 8.86
CA ARG A 298 7.89 -6.62 10.11
C ARG A 298 6.98 -7.84 9.94
N MET A 299 7.60 -9.02 9.78
CA MET A 299 6.91 -10.31 9.75
C MET A 299 6.82 -10.96 11.15
N GLY A 300 5.75 -11.71 11.44
CA GLY A 300 5.74 -12.73 12.52
C GLY A 300 5.21 -12.36 13.91
N LYS A 301 4.44 -11.27 14.10
CA LYS A 301 3.71 -11.00 15.35
C LYS A 301 2.23 -10.68 15.10
N PRO A 302 1.30 -11.05 16.00
CA PRO A 302 -0.12 -10.70 15.88
C PRO A 302 -0.30 -9.17 15.96
N ALA A 303 -1.23 -8.65 15.14
CA ALA A 303 -1.33 -7.22 14.81
C ALA A 303 -2.04 -6.36 15.88
N PHE A 304 -1.47 -6.27 17.09
CA PHE A 304 -2.05 -5.51 18.20
C PHE A 304 -1.19 -4.37 18.78
N ASP A 305 0.10 -4.25 18.43
CA ASP A 305 0.95 -3.10 18.79
C ASP A 305 1.22 -2.21 17.55
N ASP A 306 0.24 -1.39 17.17
CA ASP A 306 0.39 -0.35 16.16
C ASP A 306 0.82 0.98 16.82
N ALA A 307 1.91 1.60 16.36
CA ALA A 307 2.40 2.88 16.86
C ALA A 307 1.36 4.02 16.76
N SER A 308 0.36 3.87 15.90
CA SER A 308 -0.83 4.72 15.83
C SER A 308 -1.51 4.92 17.19
N PHE A 309 -1.45 3.95 18.11
CA PHE A 309 -2.00 4.11 19.47
C PHE A 309 -1.33 5.22 20.29
N TYR A 310 -0.03 5.47 20.09
CA TYR A 310 0.67 6.59 20.76
C TYR A 310 0.29 7.95 20.16
N LEU A 311 0.11 8.02 18.83
CA LEU A 311 -0.38 9.23 18.15
C LEU A 311 -1.82 9.58 18.59
N ILE A 312 -2.71 8.58 18.65
CA ILE A 312 -4.10 8.72 19.13
C ILE A 312 -4.14 9.17 20.60
N ARG A 313 -3.27 8.63 21.45
CA ARG A 313 -3.17 8.98 22.87
C ARG A 313 -2.79 10.44 23.11
N ASN A 314 -1.92 11.00 22.27
CA ASN A 314 -1.54 12.41 22.36
C ASN A 314 -2.67 13.33 21.86
N LEU A 315 -3.33 13.00 20.74
CA LEU A 315 -4.49 13.76 20.21
C LEU A 315 -5.69 13.80 21.18
N THR A 316 -5.88 12.73 21.96
CA THR A 316 -6.96 12.64 22.98
C THR A 316 -6.55 13.19 24.35
N GLY A 317 -5.28 13.53 24.57
CA GLY A 317 -4.83 14.25 25.77
C GLY A 317 -4.84 13.46 27.08
N TYR A 318 -4.72 12.12 27.05
CA TYR A 318 -4.88 11.30 28.26
C TYR A 318 -3.57 10.70 28.82
N VAL A 319 -3.15 11.21 29.97
CA VAL A 319 -2.13 10.58 30.83
C VAL A 319 -2.81 9.61 31.79
N ARG A 320 -2.82 8.31 31.47
CA ARG A 320 -3.23 7.28 32.43
C ARG A 320 -2.16 7.15 33.52
N GLY A 321 -2.41 7.70 34.70
CA GLY A 321 -1.61 7.43 35.89
C GLY A 321 -1.61 5.94 36.21
N ARG A 322 -0.51 5.24 35.92
CA ARG A 322 -0.32 3.84 36.29
C ARG A 322 0.03 3.80 37.78
N LYS A 323 -0.97 3.60 38.65
CA LYS A 323 -0.70 3.14 40.02
C LYS A 323 0.11 1.84 39.90
N MET A 324 1.29 1.81 40.52
CA MET A 324 1.94 0.53 40.80
C MET A 324 1.15 -0.13 41.92
N THR A 325 0.89 -1.43 41.75
CA THR A 325 0.58 -2.33 42.86
C THR A 325 1.79 -3.25 42.97
N GLU A 326 2.46 -3.21 44.10
CA GLU A 326 3.52 -4.18 44.43
C GLU A 326 2.89 -5.55 44.69
N VAL A 327 3.48 -6.60 44.12
CA VAL A 327 3.66 -7.90 44.78
C VAL A 327 5.05 -8.40 44.36
N GLN A 328 5.76 -9.05 45.28
CA GLN A 328 7.14 -9.48 45.14
C GLN A 328 7.34 -10.58 44.08
N HIS A 329 8.56 -10.66 43.55
CA HIS A 329 9.33 -11.89 43.74
C HIS A 329 10.84 -11.60 43.79
N GLU A 330 11.53 -12.24 44.74
CA GLU A 330 12.97 -12.10 44.97
C GLU A 330 13.80 -12.98 44.03
N LYS A 331 15.02 -12.54 43.67
CA LYS A 331 16.26 -13.22 44.12
C LYS A 331 17.55 -12.45 43.82
N ASP A 332 18.57 -12.75 44.61
CA ASP A 332 19.87 -12.09 44.69
C ASP A 332 20.80 -12.40 43.52
N THR A 333 21.74 -11.49 43.19
CA THR A 333 23.16 -11.72 43.52
C THR A 333 24.01 -10.43 43.54
N VAL A 334 24.68 -10.20 44.68
CA VAL A 334 25.97 -9.50 44.94
C VAL A 334 26.63 -8.65 43.83
N GLY A 335 26.94 -7.37 44.14
CA GLY A 335 27.92 -6.54 43.40
C GLY A 335 28.00 -5.08 43.91
N SER A 336 29.12 -4.66 44.50
CA SER A 336 29.34 -3.33 45.14
C SER A 336 30.74 -2.79 44.82
N PRO A 337 31.11 -1.53 45.17
CA PRO A 337 30.31 -0.30 45.31
C PRO A 337 31.02 0.99 44.76
N GLY A 338 30.38 2.16 44.91
CA GLY A 338 31.06 3.47 45.05
C GLY A 338 30.81 4.50 43.92
N GLY A 339 30.61 5.80 44.19
CA GLY A 339 30.38 6.46 45.49
C GLY A 339 30.47 8.01 45.43
N ASP A 340 29.78 8.71 46.36
CA ASP A 340 29.93 10.15 46.71
C ASP A 340 29.68 11.23 45.60
N ARG A 341 29.37 12.51 45.88
CA ARG A 341 28.73 13.22 47.02
C ARG A 341 28.35 14.67 46.60
N GLY A 342 27.48 15.34 47.36
CA GLY A 342 27.17 16.79 47.26
C GLY A 342 26.13 17.12 46.18
N GLU A 343 25.00 17.82 46.40
CA GLU A 343 24.61 18.97 47.25
C GLU A 343 24.89 20.37 46.69
N LEU A 344 23.80 21.01 46.22
CA LEU A 344 23.35 22.39 46.51
C LEU A 344 24.36 23.57 46.40
N SER A 345 24.06 24.58 45.57
CA SER A 345 23.18 25.71 45.98
C SER A 345 23.31 27.02 45.15
N ASN A 346 22.18 27.63 44.82
CA ASN A 346 21.86 29.08 44.86
C ASN A 346 22.66 30.20 44.10
N GLN A 347 21.90 30.90 43.22
CA GLN A 347 21.41 32.30 43.36
C GLN A 347 21.90 33.47 42.45
N ALA A 348 20.88 34.31 42.13
CA ALA A 348 20.85 35.78 42.01
C ALA A 348 21.21 36.50 40.68
N SER A 349 20.43 37.56 40.42
CA SER A 349 20.44 38.56 39.32
C SER A 349 19.62 39.80 39.77
N PRO A 350 19.39 40.90 38.99
CA PRO A 350 20.03 41.39 37.76
C PRO A 350 21.00 42.58 38.02
N PRO A 351 20.73 43.93 37.98
CA PRO A 351 19.55 44.75 37.60
C PRO A 351 19.75 45.88 36.53
N LEU A 352 18.63 46.39 35.98
CA LEU A 352 18.27 47.79 35.61
C LEU A 352 19.27 48.81 34.95
N ALA A 353 18.88 49.42 33.80
CA ALA A 353 18.22 50.76 33.71
C ALA A 353 18.33 51.53 32.35
N GLY A 354 17.21 52.07 31.83
CA GLY A 354 17.11 53.28 30.94
C GLY A 354 17.58 53.21 29.46
N GLY A 355 17.10 54.04 28.50
CA GLY A 355 15.89 54.88 28.49
C GLY A 355 15.82 55.98 27.38
N VAL A 356 14.65 56.09 26.70
CA VAL A 356 14.03 57.34 26.14
C VAL A 356 14.53 57.98 24.80
N ARG A 357 13.68 57.90 23.73
CA ARG A 357 13.18 58.91 22.71
C ARG A 357 14.13 59.93 22.00
N ARG A 358 13.83 60.55 20.82
CA ARG A 358 12.88 60.41 19.66
C ARG A 358 13.14 61.57 18.63
N GLU A 359 12.50 61.55 17.45
CA GLU A 359 12.11 62.68 16.53
C GLU A 359 12.80 62.79 15.14
N SER A 360 12.28 63.65 14.24
CA SER A 360 11.99 63.25 12.83
C SER A 360 12.03 64.35 11.73
N LEU A 361 12.57 64.03 10.54
CA LEU A 361 12.25 64.59 9.18
C LEU A 361 12.52 66.13 8.98
N PRO A 362 12.24 66.82 7.81
CA PRO A 362 11.67 66.41 6.49
C PRO A 362 12.34 66.96 5.17
N GLY A 363 11.87 66.49 3.99
CA GLY A 363 11.87 67.21 2.68
C GLY A 363 13.08 67.03 1.71
N GLY A 364 12.99 67.17 0.38
CA GLY A 364 11.83 67.26 -0.55
C GLY A 364 12.15 67.81 -1.99
N GLN A 365 11.32 67.48 -3.00
CA GLN A 365 11.19 68.13 -4.36
C GLN A 365 12.37 68.01 -5.39
N SER A 366 12.25 68.13 -6.74
CA SER A 366 11.11 68.08 -7.73
C SER A 366 11.59 68.02 -9.24
N ASN A 367 10.63 67.82 -10.18
CA ASN A 367 10.53 68.34 -11.59
C ASN A 367 10.86 67.54 -12.91
N VAL A 368 9.77 67.09 -13.60
CA VAL A 368 9.28 67.26 -15.03
C VAL A 368 10.19 67.77 -16.21
N PRO A 369 9.79 67.70 -17.52
CA PRO A 369 9.05 66.69 -18.33
C PRO A 369 9.53 66.55 -19.82
N ILE A 370 8.79 65.82 -20.69
CA ILE A 370 8.51 66.21 -22.11
C ILE A 370 7.18 65.56 -22.59
N LYS A 371 6.54 66.06 -23.68
CA LYS A 371 5.14 65.76 -24.09
C LYS A 371 4.98 65.36 -25.57
N LYS A 372 3.94 64.55 -25.87
CA LYS A 372 2.85 64.72 -26.91
C LYS A 372 2.35 63.34 -27.43
N SER A 373 1.08 63.10 -27.81
CA SER A 373 -0.18 63.90 -27.70
C SER A 373 -1.45 63.11 -28.11
N SER A 374 -2.58 63.32 -27.38
CA SER A 374 -4.02 63.24 -27.80
C SER A 374 -4.59 61.96 -28.48
N SER A 375 -5.88 61.59 -28.35
CA SER A 375 -7.09 62.19 -27.73
C SER A 375 -8.08 61.07 -27.30
N ILE A 376 -8.59 61.04 -26.05
CA ILE A 376 -9.90 61.61 -25.59
C ILE A 376 -11.10 61.00 -26.34
N THR A 377 -11.95 60.20 -25.69
CA THR A 377 -13.06 60.66 -24.81
C THR A 377 -12.90 60.31 -23.31
N LYS A 378 -13.77 60.87 -22.44
CA LYS A 378 -13.73 60.74 -20.97
C LYS A 378 -15.12 60.50 -20.37
N VAL A 379 -15.20 59.67 -19.33
CA VAL A 379 -15.95 59.96 -18.07
C VAL A 379 -15.16 59.33 -16.90
N SER A 380 -15.05 60.02 -15.76
CA SER A 380 -14.42 59.50 -14.54
C SER A 380 -15.39 58.57 -13.75
N GLY A 381 -14.97 57.66 -12.87
CA GLY A 381 -13.60 57.32 -12.45
C GLY A 381 -13.42 57.41 -10.94
N SER A 382 -13.29 56.25 -10.28
CA SER A 382 -12.69 56.11 -8.94
C SER A 382 -12.13 54.71 -8.81
N GLY A 383 -10.82 54.59 -8.64
CA GLY A 383 -10.11 53.31 -8.64
C GLY A 383 -9.18 53.17 -7.44
N THR A 384 -9.63 52.48 -6.40
CA THR A 384 -8.74 51.87 -5.40
C THR A 384 -8.53 50.41 -5.77
N SER A 385 -7.40 50.11 -6.41
CA SER A 385 -6.99 48.73 -6.68
C SER A 385 -6.52 48.09 -5.37
N ILE A 386 -7.35 47.24 -4.79
CA ILE A 386 -6.96 46.24 -3.80
C ILE A 386 -7.37 44.89 -4.39
N GLN A 387 -6.46 43.93 -4.35
CA GLN A 387 -6.62 42.63 -5.01
C GLN A 387 -7.90 41.94 -4.52
N LYS A 388 -8.83 41.68 -5.45
CA LYS A 388 -9.87 40.67 -5.21
C LYS A 388 -9.17 39.33 -5.15
N TYR A 389 -9.05 38.76 -3.95
CA TYR A 389 -8.74 37.35 -3.79
C TYR A 389 -9.87 36.55 -4.46
N THR A 390 -9.62 36.07 -5.67
CA THR A 390 -10.52 35.11 -6.34
C THR A 390 -10.61 33.90 -5.43
N ARG A 391 -11.80 33.65 -4.87
CA ARG A 391 -12.03 32.58 -3.91
C ARG A 391 -11.84 31.24 -4.62
N LEU A 392 -10.69 30.59 -4.42
CA LEU A 392 -10.35 29.34 -5.09
C LEU A 392 -11.47 28.31 -4.89
N THR A 393 -11.85 27.65 -5.98
CA THR A 393 -12.80 26.55 -5.99
C THR A 393 -12.19 25.34 -5.28
N LYS A 394 -13.02 24.42 -4.77
CA LYS A 394 -12.55 23.15 -4.18
C LYS A 394 -11.72 22.32 -5.18
N ALA A 395 -12.06 22.38 -6.46
CA ALA A 395 -11.26 21.82 -7.55
C ALA A 395 -9.87 22.47 -7.63
N ASP A 396 -9.81 23.81 -7.69
CA ASP A 396 -8.56 24.59 -7.75
C ASP A 396 -7.66 24.32 -6.54
N ARG A 397 -8.25 24.20 -5.33
CA ARG A 397 -7.52 23.81 -4.11
C ARG A 397 -6.97 22.38 -4.16
N LYS A 398 -7.72 21.42 -4.71
CA LYS A 398 -7.21 20.06 -4.98
C LYS A 398 -6.07 20.08 -6.00
N LEU A 399 -6.23 20.80 -7.11
CA LEU A 399 -5.19 20.98 -8.13
C LEU A 399 -3.91 21.59 -7.55
N GLN A 400 -4.03 22.54 -6.63
CA GLN A 400 -2.90 23.15 -5.93
C GLN A 400 -2.14 22.16 -5.00
N ILE A 401 -2.84 21.19 -4.42
CA ILE A 401 -2.26 20.24 -3.43
C ILE A 401 -1.74 18.97 -4.09
N PHE A 402 -2.52 18.39 -5.02
CA PHE A 402 -2.28 17.06 -5.60
C PHE A 402 -1.80 17.10 -7.05
N GLY A 403 -1.86 18.25 -7.73
CA GLY A 403 -1.71 18.33 -9.17
C GLY A 403 -2.97 17.88 -9.92
N ASP A 404 -2.79 17.36 -11.14
CA ASP A 404 -3.90 16.96 -12.02
C ASP A 404 -4.87 15.95 -11.38
N LYS A 405 -6.14 16.01 -11.80
CA LYS A 405 -7.15 15.02 -11.42
C LYS A 405 -6.70 13.60 -11.86
N PRO A 406 -6.91 12.56 -11.03
CA PRO A 406 -6.72 11.16 -11.45
C PRO A 406 -7.40 10.86 -12.79
N LYS A 407 -6.72 10.12 -13.66
CA LYS A 407 -7.29 9.65 -14.93
C LYS A 407 -8.01 8.33 -14.70
N GLU A 408 -8.99 8.00 -15.54
CA GLU A 408 -9.78 6.77 -15.34
C GLU A 408 -8.91 5.50 -15.45
N THR A 409 -7.84 5.56 -16.25
CA THR A 409 -6.78 4.55 -16.36
C THR A 409 -5.93 4.37 -15.09
N ASP A 410 -6.03 5.28 -14.12
CA ASP A 410 -5.32 5.19 -12.83
C ASP A 410 -6.12 4.40 -11.79
N SER A 411 -7.26 3.82 -12.16
CA SER A 411 -8.07 2.98 -11.25
C SER A 411 -7.56 1.53 -11.10
N ASP A 412 -6.69 1.05 -11.99
CA ASP A 412 -6.23 -0.35 -12.03
C ASP A 412 -4.87 -0.62 -11.35
N HIS A 413 -4.04 0.40 -11.16
CA HIS A 413 -2.65 0.25 -10.66
C HIS A 413 -2.44 0.81 -9.25
N PHE A 414 -1.49 0.25 -8.51
CA PHE A 414 -1.34 0.47 -7.06
C PHE A 414 -1.28 1.97 -6.65
N ASN A 415 -0.38 2.76 -7.24
CA ASN A 415 -0.25 4.19 -6.87
C ASN A 415 -1.50 4.97 -7.30
N GLY A 416 -2.08 4.64 -8.45
CA GLY A 416 -3.32 5.26 -8.93
C GLY A 416 -4.51 4.96 -8.02
N ILE A 417 -4.66 3.73 -7.53
CA ILE A 417 -5.69 3.35 -6.54
C ILE A 417 -5.51 4.15 -5.25
N VAL A 418 -4.28 4.28 -4.73
CA VAL A 418 -4.00 5.07 -3.52
C VAL A 418 -4.23 6.58 -3.75
N PHE A 419 -3.85 7.12 -4.90
CA PHE A 419 -4.12 8.50 -5.29
C PHE A 419 -5.62 8.79 -5.40
N ASN A 420 -6.40 7.90 -6.02
CA ASN A 420 -7.86 7.97 -6.07
C ASN A 420 -8.48 7.93 -4.65
N ILE A 421 -8.04 7.00 -3.79
CA ILE A 421 -8.47 6.93 -2.38
C ILE A 421 -8.24 8.26 -1.66
N LEU A 422 -7.08 8.88 -1.83
CA LEU A 422 -6.73 10.14 -1.17
C LEU A 422 -7.52 11.31 -1.77
N TRP A 423 -7.60 11.40 -3.10
CA TRP A 423 -8.33 12.43 -3.81
C TRP A 423 -9.82 12.44 -3.40
N ASP A 424 -10.54 11.33 -3.54
CA ASP A 424 -11.98 11.29 -3.30
C ASP A 424 -12.33 11.58 -1.83
N ASN A 425 -11.56 11.03 -0.89
CA ASN A 425 -11.85 11.20 0.53
C ASN A 425 -11.43 12.60 1.04
N PHE A 426 -10.62 13.35 0.28
CA PHE A 426 -10.31 14.75 0.57
C PHE A 426 -11.48 15.70 0.32
N ASP A 427 -12.41 15.39 -0.61
CA ASP A 427 -13.62 16.22 -0.78
C ASP A 427 -14.52 16.17 0.46
N CYS A 428 -14.66 14.99 1.08
CA CYS A 428 -15.37 14.84 2.35
C CYS A 428 -14.73 15.67 3.46
N ILE A 429 -13.39 15.70 3.52
CA ILE A 429 -12.62 16.48 4.49
C ILE A 429 -12.80 17.99 4.25
N MET A 430 -12.68 18.45 3.00
CA MET A 430 -12.94 19.85 2.64
C MET A 430 -14.36 20.28 2.98
N ASN A 431 -15.37 19.44 2.73
CA ASN A 431 -16.76 19.74 3.08
C ASN A 431 -16.96 19.89 4.60
N VAL A 432 -16.40 18.99 5.41
CA VAL A 432 -16.53 19.02 6.87
C VAL A 432 -15.77 20.20 7.49
N ALA A 433 -14.60 20.56 6.95
CA ALA A 433 -13.89 21.78 7.33
C ALA A 433 -14.68 23.05 6.91
N GLU A 434 -15.24 23.06 5.70
CA GLU A 434 -16.00 24.22 5.22
C GLU A 434 -17.27 24.45 6.05
N GLU A 435 -17.97 23.39 6.46
CA GLU A 435 -19.08 23.51 7.42
C GLU A 435 -18.63 24.09 8.76
N PHE A 436 -17.51 23.60 9.31
CA PHE A 436 -17.00 24.03 10.62
C PHE A 436 -16.65 25.53 10.63
N TYR A 437 -15.80 25.98 9.70
CA TYR A 437 -15.35 27.38 9.64
C TYR A 437 -16.43 28.36 9.10
N LYS A 438 -17.53 27.87 8.51
CA LYS A 438 -18.68 28.72 8.12
C LYS A 438 -19.71 28.92 9.22
N LYS A 439 -19.98 27.92 10.07
CA LYS A 439 -21.19 27.89 10.91
C LYS A 439 -21.17 28.83 12.11
N ASP A 440 -20.00 29.20 12.62
CA ASP A 440 -19.85 30.17 13.71
C ASP A 440 -18.44 30.77 13.70
N LYS A 441 -18.32 32.11 13.76
CA LYS A 441 -17.01 32.77 13.98
C LYS A 441 -16.66 32.71 15.47
N HIS A 442 -16.21 31.54 15.91
CA HIS A 442 -15.79 31.30 17.29
C HIS A 442 -14.27 31.40 17.45
N GLN A 443 -13.82 31.70 18.67
CA GLN A 443 -12.41 31.55 19.03
C GLN A 443 -12.10 30.07 19.17
N ILE A 444 -11.02 29.62 18.53
CA ILE A 444 -10.56 28.23 18.62
C ILE A 444 -10.04 27.97 20.03
N THR A 445 -10.60 26.97 20.70
CA THR A 445 -10.28 26.66 22.10
C THR A 445 -8.98 25.84 22.24
N LYS A 446 -8.46 25.30 21.13
CA LYS A 446 -7.24 24.48 21.06
C LYS A 446 -6.37 24.79 19.83
N PRO A 447 -5.70 25.95 19.75
CA PRO A 447 -4.85 26.33 18.61
C PRO A 447 -3.65 25.38 18.41
N GLU A 448 -3.27 24.62 19.43
CA GLU A 448 -2.27 23.53 19.39
C GLU A 448 -2.64 22.41 18.40
N CYS A 449 -3.94 22.21 18.14
CA CYS A 449 -4.47 21.09 17.36
C CYS A 449 -5.45 21.51 16.25
N LEU A 450 -5.72 22.81 16.09
CA LEU A 450 -6.70 23.33 15.15
C LEU A 450 -6.27 24.70 14.61
N GLN A 451 -6.37 24.89 13.30
CA GLN A 451 -5.76 26.02 12.60
C GLN A 451 -6.67 27.27 12.58
N GLU A 452 -6.04 28.45 12.61
CA GLU A 452 -6.66 29.80 12.59
C GLU A 452 -7.82 29.94 11.58
N THR A 453 -7.66 29.31 10.41
CA THR A 453 -8.52 29.48 9.24
C THR A 453 -8.81 28.15 8.52
N TYR A 454 -9.91 28.14 7.75
CA TYR A 454 -10.21 27.08 6.78
C TYR A 454 -9.01 26.77 5.89
N ASP A 455 -8.39 27.80 5.31
CA ASP A 455 -7.28 27.66 4.36
C ASP A 455 -6.08 26.95 4.99
N GLN A 456 -5.60 27.40 6.16
CA GLN A 456 -4.52 26.73 6.89
C GLN A 456 -4.89 25.28 7.30
N CYS A 457 -6.15 25.02 7.62
CA CYS A 457 -6.63 23.68 7.96
C CYS A 457 -6.60 22.73 6.75
N ILE A 458 -7.04 23.21 5.57
CA ILE A 458 -6.96 22.46 4.31
C ILE A 458 -5.50 22.25 3.89
N ASP A 459 -4.64 23.26 4.03
CA ASP A 459 -3.22 23.16 3.69
C ASP A 459 -2.51 22.12 4.59
N ALA A 460 -2.75 22.14 5.91
CA ALA A 460 -2.20 21.18 6.85
C ALA A 460 -2.71 19.74 6.64
N LEU A 461 -4.00 19.58 6.31
CA LEU A 461 -4.57 18.27 5.99
C LEU A 461 -4.13 17.77 4.60
N GLY A 462 -3.90 18.67 3.65
CA GLY A 462 -3.31 18.37 2.34
C GLY A 462 -1.89 17.82 2.46
N GLN A 463 -1.04 18.47 3.28
CA GLN A 463 0.29 17.96 3.63
C GLN A 463 0.22 16.55 4.26
N LYS A 464 -0.83 16.26 5.05
CA LYS A 464 -1.02 14.92 5.61
C LYS A 464 -1.41 13.87 4.56
N MET A 465 -2.10 14.25 3.48
CA MET A 465 -2.38 13.36 2.34
C MET A 465 -1.15 13.16 1.46
N LEU A 466 -0.36 14.21 1.22
CA LEU A 466 0.91 14.10 0.48
C LEU A 466 1.90 13.17 1.18
N LEU A 467 1.94 13.16 2.51
CA LEU A 467 2.70 12.17 3.28
C LEU A 467 2.21 10.73 3.05
N TYR A 468 0.91 10.51 2.81
CA TYR A 468 0.40 9.18 2.46
C TYR A 468 0.72 8.78 1.00
N LEU A 469 0.79 9.73 0.06
CA LEU A 469 1.37 9.44 -1.27
C LEU A 469 2.84 9.03 -1.14
N PHE A 470 3.67 9.87 -0.50
CA PHE A 470 5.10 9.61 -0.37
C PHE A 470 5.40 8.24 0.25
N GLN A 471 4.70 7.87 1.33
CA GLN A 471 4.84 6.53 1.94
C GLN A 471 4.36 5.39 1.02
N SER A 472 3.35 5.63 0.19
CA SER A 472 2.88 4.68 -0.82
C SER A 472 3.90 4.52 -1.95
N ASP A 473 4.55 5.60 -2.38
CA ASP A 473 5.57 5.59 -3.43
C ASP A 473 6.86 4.90 -2.94
N GLU A 474 7.31 5.13 -1.70
CA GLU A 474 8.40 4.37 -1.07
C GLU A 474 8.10 2.86 -1.02
N TYR A 475 6.88 2.49 -0.64
CA TYR A 475 6.43 1.09 -0.60
C TYR A 475 6.32 0.49 -2.02
N HIS A 476 5.85 1.26 -3.00
CA HIS A 476 5.77 0.86 -4.41
C HIS A 476 7.15 0.59 -5.02
N ILE A 477 8.12 1.45 -4.76
CA ILE A 477 9.54 1.27 -5.13
C ILE A 477 10.09 -0.04 -4.53
N ALA A 478 9.74 -0.36 -3.28
CA ALA A 478 10.10 -1.62 -2.66
C ALA A 478 9.42 -2.84 -3.34
N CYS A 479 8.12 -2.75 -3.67
CA CYS A 479 7.41 -3.79 -4.43
C CYS A 479 7.99 -4.00 -5.83
N ILE A 480 8.45 -2.96 -6.53
CA ILE A 480 9.16 -3.10 -7.81
C ILE A 480 10.48 -3.84 -7.60
N SER A 481 11.26 -3.50 -6.57
CA SER A 481 12.52 -4.18 -6.27
C SER A 481 12.33 -5.67 -5.94
N GLU A 482 11.30 -6.00 -5.15
CA GLU A 482 10.89 -7.37 -4.86
C GLU A 482 10.44 -8.11 -6.14
N PHE A 483 9.58 -7.49 -6.95
CA PHE A 483 9.09 -8.09 -8.20
C PHE A 483 10.24 -8.38 -9.18
N ARG A 484 11.27 -7.52 -9.26
CA ARG A 484 12.50 -7.81 -10.05
C ARG A 484 13.22 -9.07 -9.58
N VAL A 485 13.24 -9.37 -8.28
CA VAL A 485 13.84 -10.61 -7.74
C VAL A 485 12.98 -11.84 -8.10
N GLN A 486 11.65 -11.73 -8.01
CA GLN A 486 10.73 -12.78 -8.46
C GLN A 486 10.88 -13.08 -9.95
N LEU A 487 10.94 -12.02 -10.76
CA LEU A 487 11.08 -12.10 -12.21
C LEU A 487 12.45 -12.64 -12.62
N LYS A 488 13.52 -12.24 -11.93
CA LYS A 488 14.86 -12.80 -12.13
C LYS A 488 14.87 -14.31 -11.87
N LYS A 489 14.31 -14.75 -10.74
CA LYS A 489 14.19 -16.17 -10.40
C LYS A 489 13.39 -16.96 -11.45
N PHE A 490 12.41 -16.34 -12.11
CA PHE A 490 11.71 -16.95 -13.24
C PHE A 490 12.58 -17.03 -14.51
N GLU A 491 13.28 -15.95 -14.85
CA GLU A 491 14.15 -15.89 -16.05
C GLU A 491 15.32 -16.89 -15.97
N GLU A 492 15.84 -17.15 -14.76
CA GLU A 492 16.90 -18.15 -14.50
C GLU A 492 16.39 -19.61 -14.54
N GLU A 493 15.12 -19.87 -14.19
CA GLU A 493 14.55 -21.22 -14.14
C GLU A 493 13.90 -21.69 -15.45
N LEU A 494 13.35 -20.75 -16.24
CA LEU A 494 12.68 -21.03 -17.52
C LEU A 494 13.54 -21.83 -18.53
N PRO A 495 14.87 -21.62 -18.65
CA PRO A 495 15.76 -22.48 -19.44
C PRO A 495 15.60 -23.98 -19.16
N HIS A 496 15.45 -24.40 -17.90
CA HIS A 496 15.32 -25.82 -17.56
C HIS A 496 14.01 -26.42 -18.09
N VAL A 497 12.92 -25.65 -18.08
CA VAL A 497 11.64 -26.07 -18.70
C VAL A 497 11.80 -26.24 -20.21
N VAL A 498 12.44 -25.29 -20.87
CA VAL A 498 12.68 -25.30 -22.33
C VAL A 498 13.48 -26.53 -22.75
N ARG A 499 14.60 -26.81 -22.05
CA ARG A 499 15.45 -27.99 -22.33
C ARG A 499 14.68 -29.31 -22.16
N LEU A 500 13.85 -29.43 -21.11
CA LEU A 500 13.02 -30.63 -20.88
C LEU A 500 11.96 -30.86 -21.96
N VAL A 501 11.39 -29.80 -22.56
CA VAL A 501 10.43 -29.92 -23.68
C VAL A 501 11.12 -30.38 -24.96
N ILE A 502 12.25 -29.77 -25.30
CA ILE A 502 12.98 -30.12 -26.54
C ILE A 502 13.61 -31.52 -26.43
N GLY A 503 14.20 -31.86 -25.28
CA GLY A 503 14.73 -33.20 -25.01
C GLY A 503 13.68 -34.32 -24.90
N LYS A 504 12.38 -33.98 -24.83
CA LYS A 504 11.28 -34.95 -24.93
C LYS A 504 10.99 -35.34 -26.38
N LEU A 505 11.04 -34.38 -27.31
CA LEU A 505 10.88 -34.66 -28.75
C LEU A 505 11.95 -35.64 -29.26
N LEU A 506 13.18 -35.54 -28.76
CA LEU A 506 14.23 -36.52 -29.07
C LEU A 506 13.77 -37.95 -28.75
N LYS A 507 13.37 -38.19 -27.49
CA LYS A 507 12.96 -39.51 -27.00
C LYS A 507 11.74 -40.06 -27.72
N ASP A 508 10.77 -39.20 -28.05
CA ASP A 508 9.57 -39.61 -28.78
C ASP A 508 9.88 -40.02 -30.24
N HIS A 509 10.83 -39.35 -30.89
CA HIS A 509 11.25 -39.71 -32.24
C HIS A 509 12.26 -40.87 -32.29
N GLU A 510 13.11 -41.02 -31.28
CA GLU A 510 13.96 -42.21 -31.09
C GLU A 510 13.10 -43.47 -30.86
N GLN A 511 12.07 -43.38 -30.00
CA GLN A 511 11.13 -44.48 -29.79
C GLN A 511 10.35 -44.81 -31.07
N LEU A 512 9.82 -43.80 -31.77
CA LEU A 512 9.10 -44.00 -33.04
C LEU A 512 9.98 -44.67 -34.11
N LEU A 513 11.25 -44.29 -34.21
CA LEU A 513 12.22 -44.87 -35.13
C LEU A 513 12.58 -46.33 -34.78
N ALA A 514 12.72 -46.63 -33.48
CA ALA A 514 12.94 -48.00 -33.02
C ALA A 514 11.73 -48.90 -33.31
N GLU A 515 10.51 -48.44 -32.98
CA GLU A 515 9.27 -49.20 -33.21
C GLU A 515 9.01 -49.45 -34.71
N SER A 516 9.19 -48.43 -35.55
CA SER A 516 8.92 -48.55 -37.00
C SER A 516 9.93 -49.45 -37.72
N THR A 517 11.22 -49.32 -37.41
CA THR A 517 12.25 -50.14 -38.05
C THR A 517 12.25 -51.57 -37.55
N GLU A 518 11.92 -51.82 -36.28
CA GLU A 518 11.77 -53.18 -35.76
C GLU A 518 10.54 -53.89 -36.35
N GLN A 519 9.44 -53.18 -36.61
CA GLN A 519 8.29 -53.75 -37.32
C GLN A 519 8.66 -54.25 -38.73
N ILE A 520 9.47 -53.49 -39.47
CA ILE A 520 9.92 -53.87 -40.82
C ILE A 520 10.93 -55.02 -40.76
N ARG A 521 11.88 -55.01 -39.80
CA ARG A 521 12.81 -56.13 -39.57
C ARG A 521 12.11 -57.42 -39.18
N GLY A 522 11.08 -57.36 -38.32
CA GLY A 522 10.26 -58.50 -37.93
C GLY A 522 9.61 -59.17 -39.15
N HIS A 523 8.99 -58.39 -40.04
CA HIS A 523 8.42 -58.93 -41.28
C HIS A 523 9.47 -59.62 -42.16
N LEU A 524 10.67 -59.05 -42.32
CA LEU A 524 11.76 -59.72 -43.06
C LEU A 524 12.20 -61.01 -42.37
N GLN A 525 12.29 -61.04 -41.05
CA GLN A 525 12.69 -62.21 -40.28
C GLN A 525 11.66 -63.36 -40.40
N ASP A 526 10.37 -63.07 -40.53
CA ASP A 526 9.34 -64.06 -40.83
C ASP A 526 9.46 -64.60 -42.26
N GLN A 527 9.68 -63.73 -43.26
CA GLN A 527 9.91 -64.18 -44.64
C GLN A 527 11.20 -65.02 -44.76
N LEU A 528 12.27 -64.65 -44.05
CA LEU A 528 13.51 -65.42 -43.97
C LEU A 528 13.30 -66.81 -43.35
N GLN A 529 12.43 -66.94 -42.35
CA GLN A 529 12.05 -68.25 -41.80
C GLN A 529 11.27 -69.08 -42.82
N ASN A 530 10.30 -68.49 -43.53
CA ASN A 530 9.53 -69.17 -44.58
C ASN A 530 10.42 -69.67 -45.72
N TRP A 531 11.29 -68.83 -46.27
CA TRP A 531 12.25 -69.24 -47.30
C TRP A 531 13.25 -70.28 -46.77
N THR A 532 13.64 -70.21 -45.49
CA THR A 532 14.51 -71.22 -44.86
C THR A 532 13.82 -72.59 -44.81
N ALA A 533 12.54 -72.65 -44.44
CA ALA A 533 11.76 -73.88 -44.43
C ALA A 533 11.60 -74.48 -45.85
N ILE A 534 11.35 -73.66 -46.87
CA ILE A 534 11.29 -74.10 -48.28
C ILE A 534 12.67 -74.61 -48.74
N LYS A 535 13.73 -73.88 -48.43
CA LYS A 535 15.14 -74.25 -48.71
C LYS A 535 15.52 -75.60 -48.07
N ASP A 536 15.08 -75.87 -46.83
CA ASP A 536 15.32 -77.15 -46.16
C ASP A 536 14.48 -78.29 -46.75
N GLN A 537 13.24 -78.03 -47.18
CA GLN A 537 12.46 -78.99 -47.97
C GLN A 537 13.11 -79.31 -49.33
N ASN A 538 13.63 -78.30 -50.04
CA ASN A 538 14.32 -78.48 -51.31
C ASN A 538 15.64 -79.24 -51.15
N MET A 539 16.38 -78.99 -50.06
CA MET A 539 17.54 -79.78 -49.67
C MET A 539 17.17 -81.24 -49.38
N ALA A 540 16.07 -81.51 -48.66
CA ALA A 540 15.62 -82.87 -48.36
C ALA A 540 15.15 -83.65 -49.61
N LYS A 541 14.61 -82.96 -50.62
CA LYS A 541 14.27 -83.55 -51.93
C LYS A 541 15.53 -83.92 -52.75
N LEU A 542 16.66 -83.25 -52.53
CA LEU A 542 17.88 -83.43 -53.33
C LEU A 542 18.67 -84.70 -52.92
N HIS A 543 18.49 -85.78 -53.67
CA HIS A 543 19.14 -87.07 -53.43
C HIS A 543 19.74 -87.68 -54.70
N THR A 544 20.63 -88.66 -54.55
CA THR A 544 21.53 -89.14 -55.63
C THR A 544 20.80 -89.69 -56.86
N SER A 545 19.71 -90.45 -56.70
CA SER A 545 18.98 -91.05 -57.84
C SER A 545 18.32 -90.03 -58.77
N LEU A 546 18.22 -88.75 -58.38
CA LEU A 546 17.81 -87.67 -59.29
C LEU A 546 18.84 -87.39 -60.41
N GLY A 547 20.07 -87.91 -60.29
CA GLY A 547 21.06 -87.84 -61.36
C GLY A 547 20.79 -88.79 -62.54
N HIS A 548 19.96 -89.83 -62.35
CA HIS A 548 19.68 -90.82 -63.40
C HIS A 548 19.04 -90.17 -64.65
N PRO A 549 19.35 -90.62 -65.89
CA PRO A 549 18.81 -90.03 -67.11
C PRO A 549 17.29 -89.83 -67.13
N ASP A 550 16.52 -90.78 -66.61
CA ASP A 550 15.04 -90.71 -66.59
C ASP A 550 14.50 -89.66 -65.60
N ASN A 551 15.27 -89.33 -64.56
CA ASN A 551 14.89 -88.37 -63.51
C ASN A 551 15.31 -86.92 -63.84
N LYS A 552 15.98 -86.69 -64.97
CA LYS A 552 16.37 -85.36 -65.47
C LYS A 552 15.24 -84.30 -65.43
N PRO A 553 13.98 -84.56 -65.84
CA PRO A 553 12.92 -83.55 -65.73
C PRO A 553 12.56 -83.20 -64.28
N VAL A 554 12.59 -84.19 -63.37
CA VAL A 554 12.31 -83.97 -61.93
C VAL A 554 13.42 -83.14 -61.28
N LEU A 555 14.69 -83.44 -61.60
CA LEU A 555 15.83 -82.62 -61.15
C LEU A 555 15.77 -81.20 -61.76
N GLY A 556 15.32 -81.07 -63.00
CA GLY A 556 15.11 -79.77 -63.67
C GLY A 556 14.08 -78.91 -62.93
N ALA A 557 12.90 -79.46 -62.65
CA ALA A 557 11.86 -78.76 -61.90
C ALA A 557 12.31 -78.37 -60.48
N LEU A 558 13.03 -79.25 -59.77
CA LEU A 558 13.58 -78.93 -58.45
C LEU A 558 14.66 -77.83 -58.50
N CYS A 559 15.44 -77.74 -59.58
CA CYS A 559 16.35 -76.62 -59.79
C CYS A 559 15.60 -75.31 -60.02
N GLN A 560 14.56 -75.31 -60.85
CA GLN A 560 13.76 -74.11 -61.14
C GLN A 560 13.02 -73.59 -59.91
N GLU A 561 12.43 -74.48 -59.10
CA GLU A 561 11.75 -74.10 -57.85
C GLU A 561 12.72 -73.49 -56.83
N GLU A 562 13.93 -74.07 -56.69
CA GLU A 562 14.94 -73.49 -55.82
C GLU A 562 15.51 -72.18 -56.38
N GLU A 563 15.79 -72.07 -57.69
CA GLU A 563 16.27 -70.85 -58.34
C GLU A 563 15.28 -69.69 -58.15
N LYS A 564 13.98 -69.91 -58.42
CA LYS A 564 12.89 -68.97 -58.13
C LYS A 564 12.86 -68.55 -56.66
N ARG A 565 13.02 -69.50 -55.73
CA ARG A 565 13.08 -69.19 -54.29
C ARG A 565 14.33 -68.37 -53.90
N GLN A 566 15.46 -68.49 -54.62
CA GLN A 566 16.63 -67.62 -54.38
C GLN A 566 16.39 -66.20 -54.89
N GLU A 567 15.73 -66.07 -56.05
CA GLU A 567 15.34 -64.79 -56.64
C GLU A 567 14.34 -64.05 -55.72
N GLU A 568 13.25 -64.70 -55.30
CA GLU A 568 12.26 -64.17 -54.35
C GLU A 568 12.90 -63.74 -53.01
N GLN A 569 13.87 -64.51 -52.50
CA GLN A 569 14.59 -64.15 -51.29
C GLN A 569 15.47 -62.91 -51.48
N ILE A 570 16.19 -62.79 -52.60
CA ILE A 570 17.05 -61.63 -52.89
C ILE A 570 16.19 -60.39 -53.10
N GLU A 571 15.10 -60.50 -53.88
CA GLU A 571 14.14 -59.41 -54.10
C GLU A 571 13.53 -58.95 -52.77
N GLY A 572 13.06 -59.87 -51.92
CA GLY A 572 12.48 -59.53 -50.62
C GLY A 572 13.46 -58.89 -49.64
N ILE A 573 14.75 -59.29 -49.65
CA ILE A 573 15.81 -58.61 -48.87
C ILE A 573 16.01 -57.18 -49.36
N LEU A 574 16.06 -56.97 -50.68
CA LEU A 574 16.26 -55.64 -51.28
C LEU A 574 15.05 -54.71 -51.06
N ILE A 575 13.82 -55.23 -51.23
CA ILE A 575 12.58 -54.49 -50.94
C ILE A 575 12.53 -54.09 -49.46
N CYS A 576 12.88 -54.99 -48.54
CA CYS A 576 12.94 -54.67 -47.11
C CYS A 576 14.00 -53.59 -46.82
N THR A 577 15.20 -53.72 -47.39
CA THR A 577 16.28 -52.74 -47.21
C THR A 577 15.83 -51.35 -47.65
N ASN A 578 15.26 -51.23 -48.85
CA ASN A 578 14.71 -49.96 -49.35
C ASN A 578 13.55 -49.44 -48.47
N SER A 579 12.71 -50.33 -47.94
CA SER A 579 11.62 -49.95 -47.01
C SER A 579 12.15 -49.40 -45.69
N LEU A 580 13.25 -49.97 -45.17
CA LEU A 580 13.96 -49.44 -43.99
C LEU A 580 14.57 -48.06 -44.30
N GLU A 581 15.32 -47.93 -45.39
CA GLU A 581 15.96 -46.65 -45.78
C GLU A 581 14.94 -45.52 -45.99
N VAL A 582 13.78 -45.81 -46.60
CA VAL A 582 12.65 -44.86 -46.71
C VAL A 582 12.07 -44.53 -45.34
N CYS A 583 11.74 -45.52 -44.52
CA CYS A 583 11.13 -45.31 -43.20
C CYS A 583 12.03 -44.47 -42.27
N VAL A 584 13.34 -44.75 -42.25
CA VAL A 584 14.32 -43.98 -41.48
C VAL A 584 14.44 -42.54 -42.00
N THR A 585 14.40 -42.34 -43.33
CA THR A 585 14.39 -41.01 -43.96
C THR A 585 13.14 -40.20 -43.57
N GLU A 586 11.95 -40.80 -43.65
CA GLU A 586 10.69 -40.17 -43.26
C GLU A 586 10.66 -39.80 -41.76
N CYS A 587 11.15 -40.69 -40.89
CA CYS A 587 11.26 -40.43 -39.45
C CYS A 587 12.17 -39.21 -39.17
N ALA A 588 13.29 -39.08 -39.89
CA ALA A 588 14.20 -37.95 -39.76
C ALA A 588 13.59 -36.63 -40.26
N GLN A 589 12.93 -36.63 -41.43
CA GLN A 589 12.22 -35.46 -41.96
C GLN A 589 11.12 -34.99 -40.99
N LYS A 590 10.36 -35.92 -40.41
CA LYS A 590 9.30 -35.65 -39.43
C LYS A 590 9.86 -35.09 -38.12
N PHE A 591 10.98 -35.63 -37.63
CA PHE A 591 11.70 -35.13 -36.45
C PHE A 591 12.14 -33.68 -36.64
N VAL A 592 12.88 -33.38 -37.71
CA VAL A 592 13.40 -32.03 -37.98
C VAL A 592 12.26 -31.01 -38.13
N SER A 593 11.20 -31.38 -38.85
CA SER A 593 10.02 -30.52 -39.01
C SER A 593 9.34 -30.21 -37.67
N THR A 594 9.25 -31.20 -36.79
CA THR A 594 8.63 -31.07 -35.45
C THR A 594 9.54 -30.29 -34.49
N LEU A 595 10.86 -30.47 -34.56
CA LEU A 595 11.86 -29.76 -33.77
C LEU A 595 11.93 -28.27 -34.16
N ALA A 596 11.91 -27.95 -35.46
CA ALA A 596 11.85 -26.58 -35.95
C ALA A 596 10.56 -25.88 -35.50
N ALA A 597 9.39 -26.47 -35.78
CA ALA A 597 8.10 -25.94 -35.37
C ALA A 597 7.98 -25.79 -33.83
N CYS A 598 8.55 -26.69 -33.05
CA CYS A 598 8.58 -26.54 -31.59
C CYS A 598 9.45 -25.35 -31.15
N THR A 599 10.62 -25.18 -31.76
CA THR A 599 11.53 -24.05 -31.48
C THR A 599 10.85 -22.71 -31.82
N GLU A 600 10.21 -22.60 -32.98
CA GLU A 600 9.43 -21.43 -33.40
C GLU A 600 8.30 -21.09 -32.41
N ASN A 601 7.53 -22.10 -31.98
CA ASN A 601 6.48 -21.93 -30.98
C ASN A 601 7.00 -21.58 -29.58
N ILE A 602 8.25 -21.92 -29.25
CA ILE A 602 8.92 -21.48 -28.01
C ILE A 602 9.38 -20.03 -28.15
N PHE A 603 10.00 -19.65 -29.27
CA PHE A 603 10.43 -18.27 -29.55
C PHE A 603 9.27 -17.27 -29.49
N MET A 604 8.15 -17.54 -30.17
CA MET A 604 6.99 -16.63 -30.20
C MET A 604 6.40 -16.37 -28.80
N GLU A 605 6.50 -17.33 -27.87
CA GLU A 605 6.07 -17.19 -26.48
C GLU A 605 7.09 -16.44 -25.63
N LEU A 606 8.38 -16.64 -25.89
CA LEU A 606 9.48 -15.98 -25.20
C LEU A 606 9.67 -14.51 -25.61
N ASP A 607 9.38 -14.15 -26.86
CA ASP A 607 9.28 -12.73 -27.28
C ASP A 607 8.18 -12.00 -26.49
N ASN A 608 7.10 -12.71 -26.18
CA ASN A 608 6.02 -12.23 -25.33
C ASN A 608 6.28 -12.41 -23.82
N SER A 609 7.43 -12.95 -23.40
CA SER A 609 7.78 -13.07 -21.97
C SER A 609 8.25 -11.73 -21.39
N LEU A 610 8.09 -11.53 -20.08
CA LEU A 610 8.63 -10.37 -19.39
C LEU A 610 10.03 -10.71 -18.85
N THR A 611 11.00 -9.81 -19.05
CA THR A 611 12.38 -9.92 -18.53
C THR A 611 12.64 -8.90 -17.44
N ILE A 612 13.73 -9.10 -16.69
CA ILE A 612 14.22 -8.17 -15.67
C ILE A 612 14.39 -6.73 -16.22
N ASP A 613 14.73 -6.61 -17.50
CA ASP A 613 15.10 -5.34 -18.14
C ASP A 613 13.92 -4.65 -18.83
N ASP A 614 12.80 -5.34 -19.06
CA ASP A 614 11.52 -4.72 -19.46
C ASP A 614 10.85 -3.91 -18.31
N VAL A 615 11.37 -4.07 -17.09
CA VAL A 615 10.83 -3.50 -15.85
C VAL A 615 11.68 -2.31 -15.39
N GLN A 616 11.05 -1.30 -14.79
CA GLN A 616 11.71 -0.16 -14.16
C GLN A 616 12.60 -0.61 -12.99
N ILE A 617 13.72 0.08 -12.78
CA ILE A 617 14.54 -0.10 -11.56
C ILE A 617 13.89 0.70 -10.43
N GLY A 618 13.69 0.06 -9.28
CA GLY A 618 13.23 0.72 -8.05
C GLY A 618 14.28 1.72 -7.54
N LYS A 619 14.25 2.95 -8.06
CA LYS A 619 15.17 4.03 -7.69
C LYS A 619 14.75 4.65 -6.36
N THR A 620 15.21 4.08 -5.25
CA THR A 620 15.49 4.92 -4.07
C THR A 620 16.52 5.98 -4.47
N GLU A 621 16.34 7.22 -4.02
CA GLU A 621 17.32 8.29 -4.29
C GLU A 621 18.71 7.85 -3.80
N LYS A 622 19.72 7.94 -4.67
CA LYS A 622 21.09 7.50 -4.34
C LYS A 622 21.63 8.41 -3.22
N VAL A 623 21.59 7.91 -1.98
CA VAL A 623 22.25 8.52 -0.82
C VAL A 623 23.67 8.91 -1.24
N ARG A 624 23.95 10.21 -1.33
CA ARG A 624 25.23 10.71 -1.85
C ARG A 624 26.37 10.17 -1.00
N GLU A 625 27.16 9.26 -1.57
CA GLU A 625 28.31 8.70 -0.87
C GLU A 625 29.24 9.84 -0.45
N LYS A 626 29.53 9.93 0.85
CA LYS A 626 30.39 10.98 1.42
C LYS A 626 31.73 10.99 0.66
N THR A 627 32.20 12.17 0.26
CA THR A 627 33.36 12.33 -0.64
C THR A 627 34.61 11.60 -0.17
N ILE A 628 34.78 11.47 1.15
CA ILE A 628 35.87 10.71 1.80
C ILE A 628 35.85 9.22 1.38
N THR A 629 34.68 8.62 1.22
CA THR A 629 34.50 7.21 0.80
C THR A 629 34.94 7.02 -0.65
N LEU A 630 34.55 7.93 -1.54
CA LEU A 630 34.97 7.95 -2.95
C LEU A 630 36.49 8.15 -3.07
N ILE A 631 37.07 9.07 -2.28
CA ILE A 631 38.52 9.29 -2.22
C ILE A 631 39.26 8.01 -1.75
N ARG A 632 38.73 7.28 -0.76
CA ARG A 632 39.28 5.99 -0.34
C ARG A 632 39.19 4.93 -1.44
N ARG A 633 38.03 4.81 -2.11
CA ARG A 633 37.82 3.85 -3.21
C ARG A 633 38.81 4.11 -4.36
N LYS A 634 38.96 5.39 -4.78
CA LYS A 634 39.97 5.81 -5.77
C LYS A 634 41.40 5.47 -5.35
N LYS A 635 41.77 5.71 -4.08
CA LYS A 635 43.11 5.38 -3.55
C LYS A 635 43.39 3.88 -3.42
N ALA A 636 42.36 3.05 -3.42
CA ALA A 636 42.47 1.58 -3.39
C ALA A 636 42.53 0.95 -4.80
N GLY A 637 42.51 1.74 -5.88
CA GLY A 637 42.46 1.22 -7.26
C GLY A 637 41.12 0.62 -7.67
N LEU A 638 40.08 0.74 -6.83
CA LEU A 638 38.73 0.28 -7.11
C LEU A 638 38.00 1.33 -7.97
N SER A 639 37.16 0.88 -8.91
CA SER A 639 36.44 1.80 -9.81
C SER A 639 35.54 2.78 -9.04
N LEU A 640 35.38 3.97 -9.61
CA LEU A 640 34.43 4.99 -9.18
C LEU A 640 33.12 4.94 -9.95
N GLU A 641 33.08 4.21 -11.07
CA GLU A 641 31.85 3.88 -11.76
C GLU A 641 31.05 2.91 -10.88
N VAL A 642 29.77 3.24 -10.68
CA VAL A 642 28.82 2.26 -10.14
C VAL A 642 28.67 1.21 -11.23
N GLU A 643 29.05 -0.04 -10.93
CA GLU A 643 29.06 -1.16 -11.88
C GLU A 643 27.76 -1.16 -12.70
N GLU A 644 27.88 -0.85 -14.00
CA GLU A 644 26.72 -0.81 -14.88
C GLU A 644 26.08 -2.19 -14.90
N HIS A 645 24.75 -2.22 -14.81
CA HIS A 645 24.01 -3.46 -14.63
C HIS A 645 24.33 -4.44 -15.76
N LYS A 646 25.16 -5.45 -15.46
CA LYS A 646 25.49 -6.54 -16.39
C LYS A 646 24.18 -7.18 -16.81
N LEU A 647 23.82 -6.97 -18.08
CA LEU A 647 22.62 -7.55 -18.68
C LEU A 647 22.69 -9.07 -18.53
N VAL A 648 21.60 -9.69 -18.11
CA VAL A 648 21.56 -11.14 -17.82
C VAL A 648 21.73 -11.97 -19.10
N ALA A 649 21.40 -11.39 -20.26
CA ALA A 649 21.87 -11.80 -21.58
C ALA A 649 21.97 -10.56 -22.47
N GLU A 650 22.59 -10.66 -23.65
CA GLU A 650 22.42 -9.66 -24.71
C GLU A 650 20.92 -9.43 -24.98
N ARG A 651 20.50 -8.17 -25.11
CA ARG A 651 19.09 -7.79 -25.31
C ARG A 651 18.88 -7.19 -26.70
N GLY A 652 17.65 -7.27 -27.19
CA GLY A 652 17.28 -6.85 -28.54
C GLY A 652 17.09 -8.01 -29.52
N SER A 653 16.64 -7.65 -30.72
CA SER A 653 16.25 -8.60 -31.76
C SER A 653 17.45 -9.37 -32.30
N ARG A 654 17.25 -10.66 -32.60
CA ARG A 654 18.28 -11.57 -33.09
C ARG A 654 17.71 -12.54 -34.10
N THR A 655 18.44 -12.73 -35.21
CA THR A 655 18.19 -13.83 -36.15
C THR A 655 18.96 -15.06 -35.70
N TRP A 656 18.26 -16.17 -35.52
CA TRP A 656 18.81 -17.47 -35.14
C TRP A 656 18.92 -18.35 -36.40
N PRO A 657 20.03 -19.06 -36.60
CA PRO A 657 20.20 -19.95 -37.75
C PRO A 657 19.19 -21.10 -37.70
N GLY A 658 18.82 -21.63 -38.86
CA GLY A 658 17.99 -22.83 -38.97
C GLY A 658 18.72 -24.11 -38.51
N ILE A 659 18.05 -25.25 -38.66
CA ILE A 659 18.65 -26.58 -38.56
C ILE A 659 19.31 -26.87 -39.92
N PRO A 660 20.61 -27.23 -39.99
CA PRO A 660 21.34 -27.34 -41.24
C PRO A 660 20.93 -28.56 -42.09
N GLN A 661 21.09 -28.43 -43.41
CA GLN A 661 20.93 -29.53 -44.37
C GLN A 661 21.78 -30.74 -43.96
N THR A 662 21.20 -31.95 -44.01
CA THR A 662 21.90 -33.17 -43.60
C THR A 662 22.02 -34.18 -44.74
N THR A 663 23.23 -34.72 -44.89
CA THR A 663 23.62 -35.84 -45.75
C THR A 663 24.35 -36.88 -44.89
N ILE A 664 24.37 -38.15 -45.33
CA ILE A 664 25.00 -39.25 -44.60
C ILE A 664 26.27 -39.69 -45.32
N ALA A 665 27.35 -39.97 -44.59
CA ALA A 665 28.60 -40.46 -45.16
C ALA A 665 28.47 -41.79 -45.94
N SER A 666 27.43 -42.59 -45.68
CA SER A 666 27.12 -43.82 -46.41
C SER A 666 26.38 -43.59 -47.74
N LEU A 667 25.70 -42.45 -47.89
CA LEU A 667 24.82 -42.07 -49.00
C LEU A 667 25.06 -40.57 -49.37
N PRO A 668 26.28 -40.17 -49.76
CA PRO A 668 26.67 -38.76 -49.87
C PRO A 668 25.91 -37.96 -50.94
N ASN A 669 25.28 -38.64 -51.90
CA ASN A 669 24.48 -38.01 -52.96
C ASN A 669 23.00 -37.81 -52.57
N GLN A 670 22.56 -38.27 -51.40
CA GLN A 670 21.17 -38.23 -50.97
C GLN A 670 20.99 -37.26 -49.81
N ILE A 671 20.20 -36.22 -50.04
CA ILE A 671 19.82 -35.23 -49.02
C ILE A 671 18.65 -35.81 -48.23
N ILE A 672 18.82 -35.98 -46.91
CA ILE A 672 17.75 -36.50 -46.05
C ILE A 672 16.65 -35.43 -45.89
N PHE A 673 17.09 -34.20 -45.61
CA PHE A 673 16.26 -33.00 -45.49
C PHE A 673 17.09 -31.74 -45.78
N GLN A 674 16.40 -30.70 -46.23
CA GLN A 674 16.96 -29.37 -46.50
C GLN A 674 17.17 -28.57 -45.21
N GLU A 675 17.95 -27.50 -45.30
CA GLU A 675 18.09 -26.51 -44.22
C GLU A 675 16.72 -25.85 -43.90
N THR A 676 16.40 -25.68 -42.62
CA THR A 676 15.17 -24.97 -42.20
C THR A 676 15.37 -23.46 -42.23
N ALA A 677 14.30 -22.68 -42.37
CA ALA A 677 14.41 -21.23 -42.37
C ALA A 677 15.04 -20.68 -41.07
N PRO A 678 15.86 -19.60 -41.13
CA PRO A 678 16.31 -18.88 -39.96
C PRO A 678 15.15 -18.06 -39.37
N VAL A 679 15.08 -17.99 -38.04
CA VAL A 679 13.96 -17.34 -37.33
C VAL A 679 14.47 -16.08 -36.64
N THR A 680 13.78 -14.96 -36.79
CA THR A 680 14.15 -13.69 -36.14
C THR A 680 13.19 -13.39 -35.00
N THR A 681 13.72 -13.23 -33.79
CA THR A 681 12.94 -12.89 -32.58
C THR A 681 13.05 -11.39 -32.29
N ALA A 682 11.99 -10.81 -31.73
CA ALA A 682 11.93 -9.39 -31.37
C ALA A 682 12.89 -9.05 -30.21
N LYS A 683 13.16 -10.01 -29.30
CA LYS A 683 14.19 -9.91 -28.27
C LYS A 683 14.92 -11.22 -27.99
N THR A 684 15.94 -11.14 -27.14
CA THR A 684 16.78 -12.25 -26.70
C THR A 684 16.68 -12.43 -25.19
N THR A 685 16.48 -13.67 -24.75
CA THR A 685 16.31 -14.05 -23.32
C THR A 685 17.05 -15.35 -23.04
N LEU A 686 17.29 -15.69 -21.77
CA LEU A 686 17.93 -16.97 -21.42
C LEU A 686 17.16 -18.18 -21.97
N GLY A 687 15.83 -18.11 -22.05
CA GLY A 687 15.00 -19.15 -22.67
C GLY A 687 15.26 -19.32 -24.18
N HIS A 688 15.54 -18.23 -24.91
CA HIS A 688 15.85 -18.30 -26.35
C HIS A 688 17.20 -18.97 -26.59
N VAL A 689 18.21 -18.59 -25.81
CA VAL A 689 19.55 -19.20 -25.86
C VAL A 689 19.45 -20.70 -25.55
N ALA A 690 18.79 -21.07 -24.45
CA ALA A 690 18.62 -22.47 -24.04
C ALA A 690 17.78 -23.30 -25.03
N ALA A 691 16.84 -22.68 -25.76
CA ALA A 691 16.10 -23.34 -26.83
C ALA A 691 17.01 -23.72 -27.99
N VAL A 692 17.91 -22.82 -28.43
CA VAL A 692 18.87 -23.11 -29.51
C VAL A 692 19.94 -24.10 -29.07
N GLU A 693 20.50 -23.93 -27.88
CA GLU A 693 21.47 -24.88 -27.29
C GLU A 693 20.94 -26.31 -27.28
N GLU A 694 19.72 -26.53 -26.76
CA GLU A 694 19.15 -27.88 -26.70
C GLU A 694 18.67 -28.34 -28.07
N ARG A 695 18.11 -27.47 -28.92
CA ARG A 695 17.72 -27.82 -30.30
C ARG A 695 18.92 -28.40 -31.06
N ASP A 696 20.05 -27.71 -31.01
CA ASP A 696 21.24 -28.10 -31.76
C ASP A 696 21.88 -29.36 -31.15
N ALA A 697 21.90 -29.48 -29.81
CA ALA A 697 22.37 -30.70 -29.13
C ALA A 697 21.46 -31.92 -29.37
N VAL A 698 20.14 -31.74 -29.42
CA VAL A 698 19.15 -32.79 -29.73
C VAL A 698 19.21 -33.19 -31.20
N TYR A 699 19.39 -32.24 -32.11
CA TYR A 699 19.64 -32.49 -33.52
C TYR A 699 20.91 -33.32 -33.74
N VAL A 700 22.03 -33.00 -33.09
CA VAL A 700 23.28 -33.77 -33.20
C VAL A 700 23.10 -35.20 -32.68
N LYS A 701 22.50 -35.40 -31.49
CA LYS A 701 22.23 -36.74 -30.94
C LYS A 701 21.36 -37.58 -31.87
N PHE A 702 20.26 -37.00 -32.39
CA PHE A 702 19.41 -37.72 -33.34
C PHE A 702 20.15 -38.06 -34.63
N LYS A 703 21.03 -37.17 -35.11
CA LYS A 703 21.88 -37.45 -36.28
C LYS A 703 22.84 -38.62 -36.00
N GLU A 704 23.46 -38.72 -34.83
CA GLU A 704 24.31 -39.86 -34.45
C GLU A 704 23.53 -41.18 -34.46
N THR A 705 22.32 -41.18 -33.87
CA THR A 705 21.38 -42.33 -33.92
C THR A 705 20.98 -42.69 -35.37
N LEU A 706 20.77 -41.68 -36.22
CA LEU A 706 20.41 -41.84 -37.63
C LEU A 706 21.56 -42.46 -38.45
N GLU A 707 22.80 -41.99 -38.26
CA GLU A 707 23.99 -42.54 -38.92
C GLU A 707 24.24 -43.99 -38.49
N ALA A 708 23.99 -44.33 -37.22
CA ALA A 708 24.08 -45.69 -36.70
C ALA A 708 23.02 -46.64 -37.33
N GLU A 709 21.77 -46.20 -37.50
CA GLU A 709 20.74 -47.03 -38.14
C GLU A 709 21.03 -47.28 -39.62
N PHE A 710 21.48 -46.28 -40.40
CA PHE A 710 21.88 -46.50 -41.79
C PHE A 710 23.12 -47.40 -41.93
N ALA A 711 24.05 -47.35 -40.97
CA ALA A 711 25.15 -48.31 -40.92
C ALA A 711 24.64 -49.73 -40.64
N ARG A 712 23.73 -49.89 -39.67
CA ARG A 712 23.10 -51.16 -39.30
C ARG A 712 22.33 -51.80 -40.46
N ILE A 713 21.47 -51.04 -41.15
CA ILE A 713 20.71 -51.51 -42.32
C ILE A 713 21.64 -52.04 -43.43
N LYS A 714 22.75 -51.32 -43.69
CA LYS A 714 23.75 -51.70 -44.69
C LYS A 714 24.51 -52.98 -44.30
N GLU A 715 24.88 -53.13 -43.04
CA GLU A 715 25.51 -54.35 -42.52
C GLU A 715 24.55 -55.54 -42.57
N GLU A 716 23.33 -55.38 -42.05
CA GLU A 716 22.25 -56.39 -42.06
C GLU A 716 22.00 -56.90 -43.49
N ASN A 717 21.74 -56.00 -44.46
CA ASN A 717 21.55 -56.35 -45.88
C ASN A 717 22.75 -57.13 -46.45
N SER A 718 23.98 -56.64 -46.23
CA SER A 718 25.19 -57.32 -46.72
C SER A 718 25.35 -58.73 -46.14
N ALA A 719 25.02 -58.93 -44.86
CA ALA A 719 25.08 -60.22 -44.19
C ALA A 719 23.99 -61.19 -44.69
N HIS A 720 22.79 -60.68 -45.01
CA HIS A 720 21.72 -61.49 -45.61
C HIS A 720 22.08 -61.90 -47.06
N LEU A 721 22.52 -60.97 -47.91
CA LEU A 721 22.92 -61.27 -49.28
C LEU A 721 24.09 -62.25 -49.35
N MET A 722 25.11 -62.11 -48.49
CA MET A 722 26.25 -63.03 -48.43
C MET A 722 25.83 -64.46 -48.03
N LYS A 723 24.87 -64.61 -47.09
CA LYS A 723 24.30 -65.93 -46.73
C LYS A 723 23.59 -66.56 -47.93
N THR A 724 22.77 -65.80 -48.65
CA THR A 724 22.04 -66.28 -49.84
C THR A 724 22.98 -66.65 -50.99
N GLN A 725 24.02 -65.84 -51.25
CA GLN A 725 25.05 -66.16 -52.25
C GLN A 725 25.85 -67.42 -51.91
N HIS A 726 26.20 -67.63 -50.63
CA HIS A 726 26.89 -68.85 -50.20
C HIS A 726 26.03 -70.10 -50.44
N TRP A 727 24.73 -70.02 -50.12
CA TRP A 727 23.78 -71.08 -50.42
C TRP A 727 23.63 -71.33 -51.93
N ALA A 728 23.52 -70.28 -52.74
CA ALA A 728 23.43 -70.37 -54.19
C ALA A 728 24.63 -71.11 -54.82
N HIS A 729 25.85 -70.80 -54.34
CA HIS A 729 27.06 -71.52 -54.76
C HIS A 729 27.05 -72.98 -54.30
N TRP A 730 26.67 -73.25 -53.05
CA TRP A 730 26.57 -74.61 -52.51
C TRP A 730 25.58 -75.47 -53.31
N TRP A 731 24.38 -74.94 -53.57
CA TRP A 731 23.32 -75.63 -54.32
C TRP A 731 23.78 -76.00 -55.73
N LYS A 732 24.33 -75.04 -56.49
CA LYS A 732 24.82 -75.27 -57.86
C LYS A 732 25.94 -76.33 -57.89
N LYS A 733 26.83 -76.33 -56.89
CA LYS A 733 27.90 -77.33 -56.73
C LYS A 733 27.38 -78.72 -56.36
N SER A 734 26.35 -78.81 -55.51
CA SER A 734 25.69 -80.08 -55.14
C SER A 734 24.91 -80.69 -56.32
N VAL A 735 24.15 -79.87 -57.05
CA VAL A 735 23.45 -80.29 -58.28
C VAL A 735 24.44 -80.75 -59.36
N GLN A 736 25.55 -80.04 -59.54
CA GLN A 736 26.60 -80.43 -60.49
C GLN A 736 27.21 -81.80 -60.13
N LYS A 737 27.52 -82.05 -58.86
CA LYS A 737 28.00 -83.36 -58.38
C LYS A 737 27.01 -84.48 -58.67
N ILE A 738 25.71 -84.28 -58.38
CA ILE A 738 24.69 -85.32 -58.62
C ILE A 738 24.55 -85.64 -60.12
N LYS A 739 24.64 -84.62 -61.00
CA LYS A 739 24.69 -84.82 -62.46
C LYS A 739 25.94 -85.58 -62.91
N GLN A 740 27.07 -85.44 -62.19
CA GLN A 740 28.33 -86.15 -62.48
C GLN A 740 28.38 -87.61 -62.00
N LEU A 741 27.40 -88.08 -61.21
CA LEU A 741 27.35 -89.49 -60.77
C LEU A 741 26.77 -90.46 -61.82
N TYR A 742 26.20 -89.93 -62.90
CA TYR A 742 25.47 -90.69 -63.95
C TYR A 742 25.77 -90.12 -65.36
N LEU A 743 27.00 -89.66 -65.58
CA LEU A 743 27.52 -89.10 -66.83
C LEU A 743 28.56 -90.04 -67.47
#